data_AF-A0A9D5V3S2-F1
#
_entry.id   AF-A0A9D5V3S2-F1
#
_cell.length_a   1.000
_cell.length_b   1.000
_cell.length_c   1.000
_cell.angle_alpha   90.00
_cell.angle_beta   90.00
_cell.angle_gamma   90.00
#
_symmetry.space_group_name_H-M   'P 1'
#
loop_
_entity.id
_entity.type
_entity.pdbx_description
1 polymer ?
#
loop_
_entity_poly.entity_id
_entity_poly.type
_entity_poly.pdbx_seq_one_letter_code
_entity_poly.pdbx_strand_id
1 'polypeptide(L)'
;MPGLNADVPLVLAGPILRRVETGRLCLWLAVTTWCRVRLRLFPEGGNSMEWLLSPGDPACRLISAGRQLHFLFVDLSLIPPLPWDRWIGYDLALQAKDSSDWSDWQQWAPDLAYSSHRPSPGFRLPRRVTSVLHGSCRKPHHPSADGMVAADHLLASCLQSDGKQELPAWPAMLVLTGDQIYADDVAGPMLRAIQLLLERLGVPDEDLTGLELEGVHTSSDLYNHVHCYYQREHLLPKSHTVRSITRFFFAGAAKPIFMADSAHNHLISAGEYLAMYLLVWSPVPWSLLEMTPPNTLDSAGRRRFDQELPLIESFIKDLPSARRVMAHLQVAMIFDDHDISDDWNLHRAWEDAVYGHPFSRRMVGNGLIAYLICQGWGNRPEAFDEELLTCVEAAMAKPGGRDHQELVDVILRFHGWDFDWPTEPPLIVLDTRTRRWHSESLAVQPSGLLDWEAITELQQRLLGKTSVLLVSAAPIFGVKLIEVIQSLFTMLGKPLLVDAENWMAHPGSAFGILNVFRHPGTPHHFVVLSGDVHYSFVYDVELRGRRGGPEIWQICSSGIRNEFPPWLLAILDHLNRWLYSPRSPLNWLTSRRRMRVIPRKPEGTPAGRRLLDRAGMGLVELNSEGRPWRIRQLTPDKGTIEFVKREAEARWE
;
A
#
# COMPACT_ATOMS: atom_id res chain seq x y z
N MET A 1 -30.11 1.19 20.20
CA MET A 1 -29.94 2.55 19.66
C MET A 1 -29.09 3.38 20.62
N PRO A 2 -27.78 3.53 20.38
CA PRO A 2 -27.00 4.70 20.78
C PRO A 2 -27.09 5.77 19.68
N GLY A 3 -27.35 7.02 20.05
CA GLY A 3 -27.84 8.07 19.15
C GLY A 3 -26.78 8.89 18.40
N LEU A 4 -27.23 9.54 17.33
CA LEU A 4 -26.57 10.57 16.51
C LEU A 4 -26.01 11.80 17.29
N ASN A 5 -26.12 11.81 18.62
CA ASN A 5 -25.68 12.86 19.55
C ASN A 5 -24.43 12.50 20.37
N ALA A 6 -23.72 11.40 20.07
CA ALA A 6 -22.43 11.13 20.72
C ALA A 6 -21.37 12.14 20.27
N ASP A 7 -20.59 12.72 21.18
CA ASP A 7 -19.46 13.57 20.81
C ASP A 7 -18.46 12.81 19.93
N VAL A 8 -17.91 13.47 18.91
CA VAL A 8 -16.90 12.85 18.03
C VAL A 8 -15.61 12.67 18.85
N PRO A 9 -15.04 11.45 18.95
CA PRO A 9 -13.81 11.20 19.71
C PRO A 9 -12.66 12.10 19.25
N LEU A 10 -11.76 12.46 20.16
CA LEU A 10 -10.64 13.35 19.84
C LEU A 10 -9.71 12.78 18.75
N VAL A 11 -9.47 11.47 18.77
CA VAL A 11 -8.61 10.76 17.80
C VAL A 11 -9.45 9.91 16.88
N LEU A 12 -9.41 10.21 15.58
CA LEU A 12 -10.09 9.47 14.52
C LEU A 12 -9.25 8.28 14.04
N ALA A 13 -7.94 8.44 13.93
CA ALA A 13 -7.03 7.38 13.48
C ALA A 13 -5.62 7.57 14.04
N GLY A 14 -4.87 6.47 14.11
CA GLY A 14 -3.52 6.42 14.68
C GLY A 14 -3.47 5.95 16.14
N PRO A 15 -2.30 6.07 16.79
CA PRO A 15 -1.06 6.58 16.21
C PRO A 15 -0.46 5.55 15.25
N ILE A 16 0.02 6.02 14.11
CA ILE A 16 0.84 5.20 13.20
C ILE A 16 2.30 5.60 13.45
N LEU A 17 3.10 4.62 13.85
CA LEU A 17 4.54 4.76 13.96
C LEU A 17 5.13 4.72 12.55
N ARG A 18 5.61 5.86 12.07
CA ARG A 18 6.16 6.00 10.70
C ARG A 18 7.65 5.70 10.73
N ARG A 19 8.49 6.52 10.09
CA ARG A 19 9.95 6.36 10.14
C ARG A 19 10.48 6.55 11.56
N VAL A 20 11.26 5.57 12.04
CA VAL A 20 11.92 5.64 13.35
C VAL A 20 13.39 5.30 13.23
N GLU A 21 14.22 6.19 13.77
CA GLU A 21 15.66 6.02 13.90
C GLU A 21 16.06 6.30 15.35
N THR A 22 17.31 6.03 15.71
CA THR A 22 17.75 6.37 17.07
C THR A 22 17.71 7.87 17.34
N GLY A 23 17.97 8.71 16.33
CA GLY A 23 17.93 10.16 16.44
C GLY A 23 16.62 10.80 15.98
N ARG A 24 15.62 10.04 15.55
CA ARG A 24 14.40 10.59 14.92
C ARG A 24 13.17 9.72 15.16
N LEU A 25 12.01 10.35 15.39
CA LEU A 25 10.73 9.66 15.52
C LEU A 25 9.64 10.40 14.75
N CYS A 26 9.03 9.73 13.79
CA CYS A 26 7.87 10.23 13.06
C CYS A 26 6.58 9.53 13.51
N LEU A 27 5.55 10.30 13.86
CA LEU A 27 4.20 9.81 14.18
C LEU A 27 3.16 10.52 13.31
N TRP A 28 2.10 9.78 13.00
CA TRP A 28 0.94 10.29 12.28
C TRP A 28 -0.34 9.99 13.06
N LEU A 29 -1.23 10.97 13.14
CA LEU A 29 -2.58 10.84 13.71
C LEU A 29 -3.60 11.62 12.88
N ALA A 30 -4.87 11.20 12.93
CA ALA A 30 -6.00 12.03 12.54
C ALA A 30 -6.83 12.38 13.78
N VAL A 31 -7.16 13.66 13.95
CA VAL A 31 -7.81 14.23 15.14
C VAL A 31 -8.97 15.15 14.74
N THR A 32 -9.89 15.39 15.67
CA THR A 32 -11.11 16.19 15.41
C THR A 32 -10.98 17.67 15.69
N THR A 33 -9.89 18.10 16.30
CA THR A 33 -9.61 19.52 16.54
C THR A 33 -8.11 19.72 16.71
N TRP A 34 -7.68 20.98 16.72
CA TRP A 34 -6.34 21.35 17.13
C TRP A 34 -6.04 20.81 18.53
N CYS A 35 -4.90 20.13 18.68
CA CYS A 35 -4.48 19.59 19.97
C CYS A 35 -2.97 19.68 20.18
N ARG A 36 -2.57 19.98 21.42
CA ARG A 36 -1.17 19.83 21.87
C ARG A 36 -0.88 18.35 22.10
N VAL A 37 0.37 17.97 21.88
CA VAL A 37 0.86 16.60 22.04
C VAL A 37 1.82 16.55 23.20
N ARG A 38 1.58 15.64 24.14
CA ARG A 38 2.58 15.23 25.13
C ARG A 38 3.01 13.81 24.78
N LEU A 39 4.24 13.67 24.33
CA LEU A 39 4.86 12.37 24.07
C LEU A 39 5.90 12.08 25.14
N ARG A 40 5.79 10.92 25.78
CA ARG A 40 6.81 10.40 26.68
C ARG A 40 7.37 9.10 26.12
N LEU A 41 8.69 8.97 26.14
CA LEU A 41 9.38 7.73 25.78
C LEU A 41 10.05 7.15 27.02
N PHE A 42 9.96 5.83 27.17
CA PHE A 42 10.50 5.05 28.29
C PHE A 42 11.45 3.96 27.75
N PRO A 43 12.70 4.31 27.38
CA PRO A 43 13.68 3.32 26.95
C PRO A 43 14.09 2.40 28.11
N GLU A 44 14.10 1.09 27.87
CA GLU A 44 14.50 0.11 28.87
C GLU A 44 15.96 0.33 29.30
N GLY A 45 16.19 0.48 30.61
CA GLY A 45 17.51 0.76 31.18
C GLY A 45 18.10 2.12 30.76
N GLY A 46 17.26 3.09 30.39
CA GLY A 46 17.61 4.50 30.14
C GLY A 46 16.70 5.47 30.90
N ASN A 47 16.95 6.77 30.73
CA ASN A 47 16.10 7.81 31.32
C ASN A 47 14.84 8.02 30.47
N SER A 48 13.72 8.30 31.13
CA SER A 48 12.51 8.74 30.44
C SER A 48 12.72 10.12 29.81
N MET A 49 12.09 10.34 28.67
CA MET A 49 12.16 11.60 27.92
C MET A 49 10.74 12.08 27.66
N GLU A 50 10.53 13.40 27.68
CA GLU A 50 9.21 14.02 27.48
C GLU A 50 9.33 15.19 26.49
N TRP A 51 8.36 15.26 25.58
CA TRP A 51 8.16 16.37 24.66
C TRP A 51 6.75 16.90 24.80
N LEU A 52 6.64 18.22 24.84
CA LEU A 52 5.38 18.94 24.81
C LEU A 52 5.36 19.79 23.53
N LEU A 53 4.53 19.39 22.58
CA LEU A 53 4.46 19.98 21.25
C LEU A 53 3.11 20.67 21.07
N SER A 54 3.13 21.76 20.32
CA SER A 54 1.94 22.45 19.86
C SER A 54 1.96 22.48 18.33
N PRO A 55 0.81 22.30 17.66
CA PRO A 55 0.79 22.44 16.21
C PRO A 55 1.26 23.83 15.77
N GLY A 56 2.19 23.84 14.81
CA GLY A 56 2.95 25.00 14.39
C GLY A 56 4.41 25.01 14.90
N ASP A 57 4.73 24.16 15.89
CA ASP A 57 6.13 23.88 16.23
C ASP A 57 6.82 23.18 15.05
N PRO A 58 8.13 23.37 14.83
CA PRO A 58 8.86 22.73 13.71
C PRO A 58 8.74 21.20 13.67
N ALA A 59 8.51 20.57 14.83
CA ALA A 59 8.37 19.13 14.97
C ALA A 59 6.90 18.65 15.00
N CYS A 60 5.93 19.55 14.84
CA CYS A 60 4.50 19.24 14.99
C CYS A 60 3.65 20.13 14.05
N ARG A 61 3.23 19.58 12.92
CA ARG A 61 2.32 20.24 11.96
C ARG A 61 0.91 19.68 12.05
N LEU A 62 -0.08 20.52 11.75
CA LEU A 62 -1.49 20.13 11.64
C LEU A 62 -2.05 20.60 10.30
N ILE A 63 -2.51 19.66 9.47
CA ILE A 63 -3.21 19.97 8.21
C ILE A 63 -4.71 19.76 8.43
N SER A 64 -5.52 20.75 8.08
CA SER A 64 -6.98 20.68 8.21
C SER A 64 -7.63 20.28 6.89
N ALA A 65 -8.56 19.34 6.93
CA ALA A 65 -9.34 18.89 5.77
C ALA A 65 -10.86 18.88 6.02
N GLY A 66 -11.29 19.36 7.18
CA GLY A 66 -12.69 19.49 7.55
C GLY A 66 -12.85 20.24 8.86
N ARG A 67 -14.10 20.52 9.23
CA ARG A 67 -14.41 21.18 10.50
C ARG A 67 -14.00 20.34 11.71
N GLN A 68 -14.07 19.02 11.58
CA GLN A 68 -13.65 18.05 12.59
C GLN A 68 -12.69 17.00 12.01
N LEU A 69 -11.90 17.37 11.01
CA LEU A 69 -10.89 16.49 10.43
C LEU A 69 -9.59 17.25 10.25
N HIS A 70 -8.60 16.84 11.04
CA HIS A 70 -7.24 17.35 10.96
C HIS A 70 -6.23 16.20 11.04
N PHE A 71 -5.10 16.36 10.37
CA PHE A 71 -4.00 15.39 10.36
C PHE A 71 -2.81 15.98 11.09
N LEU A 72 -2.34 15.26 12.10
CA LEU A 72 -1.26 15.68 12.98
C LEU A 72 0.02 14.93 12.61
N PHE A 73 1.02 15.70 12.22
CA PHE A 73 2.32 15.26 11.73
C PHE A 73 3.37 15.59 12.77
N VAL A 74 3.94 14.57 13.43
CA VAL A 74 4.98 14.75 14.44
C VAL A 74 6.29 14.21 13.90
N ASP A 75 7.31 15.06 13.77
CA ASP A 75 8.66 14.70 13.31
C ASP A 75 9.70 15.20 14.33
N LEU A 76 10.07 14.32 15.25
CA LEU A 76 10.91 14.67 16.39
C LEU A 76 12.37 14.29 16.15
N SER A 77 13.26 15.25 16.38
CA SER A 77 14.68 14.99 16.62
C SER A 77 14.90 14.58 18.07
N LEU A 78 15.62 13.47 18.28
CA LEU A 78 15.81 12.85 19.59
C LEU A 78 17.24 13.07 20.09
N ILE A 79 17.38 13.88 21.15
CA ILE A 79 18.64 14.15 21.84
C ILE A 79 18.40 14.01 23.35
N PRO A 80 19.01 13.01 24.02
CA PRO A 80 19.92 11.99 23.47
C PRO A 80 19.20 10.99 22.54
N PRO A 81 19.94 10.28 21.67
CA PRO A 81 19.34 9.27 20.78
C PRO A 81 18.83 8.06 21.57
N LEU A 82 17.82 7.37 21.01
CA LEU A 82 17.27 6.12 21.52
C LEU A 82 18.29 4.98 21.49
N PRO A 83 18.22 4.03 22.44
CA PRO A 83 19.08 2.86 22.44
C PRO A 83 18.68 1.84 21.38
N TRP A 84 19.67 1.17 20.79
CA TRP A 84 19.46 -0.01 19.97
C TRP A 84 19.07 -1.23 20.80
N ASP A 85 18.31 -2.14 20.21
CA ASP A 85 18.01 -3.48 20.72
C ASP A 85 17.31 -3.54 22.07
N ARG A 86 16.69 -2.43 22.48
CA ARG A 86 15.92 -2.32 23.72
C ARG A 86 14.47 -1.97 23.43
N TRP A 87 13.59 -2.39 24.34
CA TRP A 87 12.21 -1.94 24.30
C TRP A 87 12.13 -0.45 24.63
N ILE A 88 11.31 0.27 23.87
CA ILE A 88 11.00 1.68 24.07
C ILE A 88 9.49 1.76 24.22
N GLY A 89 9.03 1.83 25.47
CA GLY A 89 7.62 2.13 25.74
C GLY A 89 7.34 3.59 25.42
N TYR A 90 6.10 3.92 25.10
CA TYR A 90 5.69 5.32 25.00
C TYR A 90 4.32 5.58 25.60
N ASP A 91 4.09 6.83 25.94
CA ASP A 91 2.80 7.38 26.36
C ASP A 91 2.52 8.61 25.52
N LEU A 92 1.31 8.67 24.96
CA LEU A 92 0.86 9.71 24.05
C LEU A 92 -0.44 10.30 24.60
N ALA A 93 -0.37 11.56 25.02
CA ALA A 93 -1.53 12.30 25.52
C ALA A 93 -1.78 13.52 24.65
N LEU A 94 -3.05 13.83 24.42
CA LEU A 94 -3.49 14.97 23.63
C LEU A 94 -4.30 15.95 24.49
N GLN A 95 -4.06 17.24 24.32
CA GLN A 95 -4.85 18.30 24.95
C GLN A 95 -5.53 19.11 23.85
N ALA A 96 -6.85 18.97 23.72
CA ALA A 96 -7.65 19.74 22.77
C ALA A 96 -7.61 21.24 23.08
N LYS A 97 -7.71 22.09 22.06
CA LYS A 97 -7.65 23.57 22.18
C LYS A 97 -8.55 24.14 23.28
N ASP A 98 -9.76 23.62 23.38
CA ASP A 98 -10.80 24.12 24.29
C ASP A 98 -10.89 23.31 25.61
N SER A 99 -9.90 22.47 25.89
CA SER A 99 -9.84 21.64 27.10
C SER A 99 -8.59 21.96 27.93
N SER A 100 -8.76 22.06 29.25
CA SER A 100 -7.63 22.09 30.19
C SER A 100 -7.01 20.70 30.40
N ASP A 101 -7.75 19.64 30.11
CA ASP A 101 -7.41 18.28 30.49
C ASP A 101 -6.69 17.54 29.36
N TRP A 102 -5.76 16.68 29.77
CA TRP A 102 -5.05 15.75 28.88
C TRP A 102 -5.86 14.48 28.72
N SER A 103 -6.05 14.04 27.48
CA SER A 103 -6.62 12.73 27.14
C SER A 103 -5.49 11.77 26.76
N ASP A 104 -5.20 10.83 27.65
CA ASP A 104 -4.17 9.81 27.44
C ASP A 104 -4.67 8.70 26.51
N TRP A 105 -3.75 8.00 25.84
CA TRP A 105 -4.08 6.96 24.85
C TRP A 105 -4.98 5.84 25.38
N GLN A 106 -4.92 5.53 26.68
CA GLN A 106 -5.80 4.56 27.31
C GLN A 106 -7.28 4.95 27.22
N GLN A 107 -7.58 6.25 27.11
CA GLN A 107 -8.94 6.76 27.04
C GLN A 107 -9.50 6.64 25.60
N TRP A 108 -8.70 6.98 24.59
CA TRP A 108 -9.16 7.04 23.20
C TRP A 108 -8.79 5.81 22.34
N ALA A 109 -7.82 4.99 22.77
CA ALA A 109 -7.47 3.72 22.14
C ALA A 109 -6.95 2.68 23.18
N PRO A 110 -7.82 2.17 24.06
CA PRO A 110 -7.43 1.19 25.08
C PRO A 110 -6.87 -0.13 24.52
N ASP A 111 -7.15 -0.44 23.26
CA ASP A 111 -6.67 -1.60 22.53
C ASP A 111 -5.23 -1.48 22.02
N LEU A 112 -4.50 -0.39 22.25
CA LEU A 112 -3.11 -0.30 21.79
C LEU A 112 -2.16 -1.25 22.52
N ALA A 113 -2.35 -1.54 23.81
CA ALA A 113 -1.43 -2.41 24.55
C ALA A 113 -1.74 -3.90 24.35
N TYR A 114 -0.72 -4.78 24.33
CA TYR A 114 -0.89 -6.23 24.15
C TYR A 114 -1.18 -7.00 25.44
N SER A 115 -0.62 -6.59 26.59
CA SER A 115 -0.75 -7.37 27.83
C SER A 115 -0.46 -6.56 29.09
N SER A 116 -0.76 -7.12 30.26
CA SER A 116 -0.40 -6.55 31.57
C SER A 116 1.12 -6.45 31.80
N HIS A 117 1.95 -7.25 31.12
CA HIS A 117 3.41 -7.26 31.29
C HIS A 117 4.09 -6.09 30.56
N ARG A 118 3.46 -5.58 29.48
CA ARG A 118 3.85 -4.36 28.77
C ARG A 118 2.60 -3.48 28.69
N PRO A 119 2.27 -2.73 29.77
CA PRO A 119 0.99 -2.03 29.93
C PRO A 119 0.88 -0.75 29.08
N SER A 120 1.92 -0.41 28.32
CA SER A 120 1.94 0.70 27.38
C SER A 120 2.34 0.21 25.99
N PRO A 121 1.92 0.92 24.93
CA PRO A 121 2.44 0.65 23.60
C PRO A 121 3.94 0.91 23.57
N GLY A 122 4.62 0.26 22.63
CA GLY A 122 6.06 0.39 22.50
C GLY A 122 6.62 -0.30 21.27
N PHE A 123 7.88 -0.04 21.00
CA PHE A 123 8.57 -0.58 19.86
C PHE A 123 10.01 -0.94 20.23
N ARG A 124 10.70 -1.62 19.31
CA ARG A 124 12.12 -1.92 19.42
C ARG A 124 12.81 -1.53 18.12
N LEU A 125 13.93 -0.81 18.24
CA LEU A 125 14.81 -0.49 17.12
C LEU A 125 15.98 -1.47 17.11
N PRO A 126 15.97 -2.51 16.24
CA PRO A 126 17.09 -3.42 16.18
C PRO A 126 18.28 -2.76 15.47
N ARG A 127 19.50 -2.98 15.96
CA ARG A 127 20.71 -2.49 15.28
C ARG A 127 20.89 -3.07 13.88
N ARG A 128 20.37 -4.28 13.68
CA ARG A 128 20.37 -5.02 12.43
C ARG A 128 19.00 -5.64 12.20
N VAL A 129 18.48 -5.49 11.00
CA VAL A 129 17.21 -6.09 10.58
C VAL A 129 17.39 -7.60 10.53
N THR A 130 16.64 -8.31 11.36
CA THR A 130 16.65 -9.79 11.44
C THR A 130 15.29 -10.40 11.10
N SER A 131 14.23 -9.58 11.09
CA SER A 131 12.84 -9.98 10.88
C SER A 131 12.09 -8.80 10.27
N VAL A 132 11.31 -9.03 9.23
CA VAL A 132 10.49 -8.02 8.53
C VAL A 132 9.12 -8.59 8.21
N LEU A 133 8.08 -7.81 8.42
CA LEU A 133 6.74 -8.09 7.90
C LEU A 133 6.49 -7.32 6.61
N HIS A 134 5.87 -7.94 5.62
CA HIS A 134 5.48 -7.23 4.40
C HIS A 134 4.23 -7.78 3.71
N GLY A 135 3.55 -6.92 2.95
CA GLY A 135 2.50 -7.34 2.02
C GLY A 135 1.77 -6.18 1.34
N SER A 136 0.83 -6.50 0.45
CA SER A 136 -0.01 -5.54 -0.29
C SER A 136 -1.45 -6.08 -0.47
N CYS A 137 -2.29 -5.31 -1.17
CA CYS A 137 -3.61 -5.74 -1.64
C CYS A 137 -4.58 -6.06 -0.50
N ARG A 138 -4.89 -5.03 0.29
CA ARG A 138 -5.80 -5.10 1.43
C ARG A 138 -7.20 -4.64 1.06
N LYS A 139 -7.96 -5.50 0.37
CA LYS A 139 -9.30 -5.18 -0.13
C LYS A 139 -10.38 -5.33 0.95
N PRO A 140 -11.04 -4.24 1.42
CA PRO A 140 -11.92 -4.30 2.60
C PRO A 140 -13.10 -5.27 2.46
N HIS A 141 -13.65 -5.40 1.25
CA HIS A 141 -14.83 -6.21 0.98
C HIS A 141 -14.48 -7.58 0.38
N HIS A 142 -13.24 -8.04 0.49
CA HIS A 142 -12.90 -9.42 0.16
C HIS A 142 -13.31 -10.36 1.33
N PRO A 143 -13.83 -11.57 1.05
CA PRO A 143 -14.32 -12.51 2.07
C PRO A 143 -13.23 -13.20 2.92
N SER A 144 -11.96 -13.05 2.58
CA SER A 144 -10.86 -13.61 3.38
C SER A 144 -10.68 -12.86 4.70
N ALA A 145 -10.00 -13.49 5.66
CA ALA A 145 -9.52 -12.81 6.86
C ALA A 145 -8.41 -11.79 6.53
N ASP A 146 -8.19 -10.83 7.42
CA ASP A 146 -7.15 -9.80 7.29
C ASP A 146 -5.79 -10.27 7.83
N GLY A 147 -4.75 -10.23 7.00
CA GLY A 147 -3.37 -10.57 7.36
C GLY A 147 -2.79 -9.70 8.47
N MET A 148 -3.34 -8.51 8.72
CA MET A 148 -2.96 -7.68 9.87
C MET A 148 -3.28 -8.35 11.22
N VAL A 149 -4.31 -9.22 11.27
CA VAL A 149 -4.62 -10.03 12.46
C VAL A 149 -3.51 -11.05 12.71
N ALA A 150 -2.95 -11.66 11.67
CA ALA A 150 -1.83 -12.59 11.81
C ALA A 150 -0.54 -11.88 12.30
N ALA A 151 -0.31 -10.64 11.84
CA ALA A 151 0.78 -9.80 12.34
C ALA A 151 0.59 -9.46 13.84
N ASP A 152 -0.62 -9.06 14.24
CA ASP A 152 -0.97 -8.76 15.64
C ASP A 152 -0.75 -9.97 16.55
N HIS A 153 -1.21 -11.16 16.14
CA HIS A 153 -0.97 -12.41 16.87
C HIS A 153 0.53 -12.75 17.01
N LEU A 154 1.34 -12.49 15.97
CA LEU A 154 2.78 -12.68 16.04
C LEU A 154 3.41 -11.77 17.09
N LEU A 155 3.10 -10.47 17.05
CA LEU A 155 3.66 -9.50 17.99
C LEU A 155 3.26 -9.82 19.44
N ALA A 156 2.00 -10.19 19.67
CA ALA A 156 1.53 -10.67 20.96
C ALA A 156 2.36 -11.87 21.46
N SER A 157 2.61 -12.84 20.58
CA SER A 157 3.39 -14.04 20.90
C SER A 157 4.85 -13.71 21.22
N CYS A 158 5.48 -12.81 20.46
CA CYS A 158 6.85 -12.36 20.71
C CYS A 158 7.01 -11.68 22.07
N LEU A 159 5.99 -10.94 22.55
CA LEU A 159 6.03 -10.28 23.86
C LEU A 159 5.79 -11.23 25.04
N GLN A 160 5.07 -12.33 24.82
CA GLN A 160 4.77 -13.31 25.87
C GLN A 160 5.86 -14.37 26.03
N SER A 161 6.76 -14.51 25.05
CA SER A 161 7.78 -15.55 25.06
C SER A 161 9.12 -15.07 25.64
N ASP A 162 9.61 -15.74 26.69
CA ASP A 162 11.00 -15.63 27.16
C ASP A 162 11.96 -16.42 26.24
N GLY A 163 11.95 -16.13 24.93
CA GLY A 163 12.93 -16.69 23.99
C GLY A 163 12.69 -18.14 23.54
N LYS A 164 11.44 -18.53 23.26
CA LYS A 164 11.16 -19.82 22.60
C LYS A 164 11.80 -19.85 21.20
N GLN A 165 12.50 -20.94 20.89
CA GLN A 165 13.30 -21.12 19.67
C GLN A 165 12.53 -21.03 18.33
N GLU A 166 11.20 -21.15 18.35
CA GLU A 166 10.36 -21.15 17.12
C GLU A 166 9.86 -19.77 16.67
N LEU A 167 9.86 -18.78 17.57
CA LEU A 167 9.41 -17.42 17.26
C LEU A 167 10.56 -16.59 16.66
N PRO A 168 10.27 -15.67 15.72
CA PRO A 168 11.28 -14.78 15.20
C PRO A 168 11.70 -13.77 16.27
N ALA A 169 12.80 -13.07 16.02
CA ALA A 169 13.04 -11.79 16.69
C ALA A 169 11.89 -10.81 16.40
N TRP A 170 11.70 -9.83 17.30
CA TRP A 170 10.76 -8.73 17.08
C TRP A 170 10.95 -8.13 15.68
N PRO A 171 9.90 -8.08 14.83
CA PRO A 171 10.01 -7.50 13.49
C PRO A 171 10.53 -6.07 13.54
N ALA A 172 11.50 -5.75 12.70
CA ALA A 172 12.11 -4.43 12.65
C ALA A 172 11.16 -3.37 12.10
N MET A 173 10.25 -3.77 11.21
CA MET A 173 9.34 -2.91 10.46
C MET A 173 8.20 -3.72 9.83
N LEU A 174 7.11 -3.02 9.50
CA LEU A 174 6.07 -3.45 8.58
C LEU A 174 6.24 -2.70 7.25
N VAL A 175 6.33 -3.40 6.13
CA VAL A 175 6.47 -2.81 4.80
C VAL A 175 5.22 -3.11 3.98
N LEU A 176 4.42 -2.08 3.69
CA LEU A 176 3.26 -2.19 2.80
C LEU A 176 3.68 -1.86 1.37
N THR A 177 3.73 -2.88 0.52
CA THR A 177 4.44 -2.91 -0.77
C THR A 177 3.50 -2.69 -1.96
N GLY A 178 2.56 -1.75 -1.88
CA GLY A 178 1.49 -1.53 -2.87
C GLY A 178 0.09 -1.57 -2.22
N ASP A 179 -0.97 -1.39 -2.98
CA ASP A 179 -2.41 -1.34 -2.62
C ASP A 179 -2.76 -1.41 -1.13
N GLN A 180 -2.86 -0.22 -0.54
CA GLN A 180 -3.37 -0.06 0.82
C GLN A 180 -4.87 0.23 0.87
N ILE A 181 -5.38 0.92 -0.15
CA ILE A 181 -6.80 1.12 -0.41
C ILE A 181 -7.14 0.61 -1.82
N TYR A 182 -8.43 0.53 -2.11
CA TYR A 182 -8.94 0.33 -3.47
C TYR A 182 -9.85 1.51 -3.78
N ALA A 183 -9.38 2.43 -4.62
CA ALA A 183 -10.08 3.65 -5.00
C ALA A 183 -11.06 3.41 -6.16
N ASP A 184 -10.83 2.41 -6.98
CA ASP A 184 -11.54 2.08 -8.21
C ASP A 184 -12.49 0.88 -8.10
N ASP A 185 -12.33 0.09 -7.05
CA ASP A 185 -13.24 -1.01 -6.68
C ASP A 185 -13.69 -0.86 -5.22
N VAL A 186 -14.70 -0.01 -5.01
CA VAL A 186 -15.24 0.30 -3.68
C VAL A 186 -16.57 -0.42 -3.47
N ALA A 187 -16.73 -1.15 -2.37
CA ALA A 187 -18.03 -1.72 -2.02
C ALA A 187 -19.06 -0.61 -1.73
N GLY A 188 -20.32 -0.82 -2.10
CA GLY A 188 -21.38 0.16 -1.86
C GLY A 188 -21.53 0.55 -0.38
N PRO A 189 -21.45 -0.39 0.59
CA PRO A 189 -21.41 -0.06 2.02
C PRO A 189 -20.19 0.77 2.42
N MET A 190 -19.02 0.55 1.82
CA MET A 190 -17.83 1.38 2.08
C MET A 190 -18.04 2.80 1.55
N LEU A 191 -18.54 2.95 0.31
CA LEU A 191 -18.83 4.25 -0.28
C LEU A 191 -19.88 5.02 0.53
N ARG A 192 -20.91 4.31 1.04
CA ARG A 192 -21.90 4.88 1.94
C ARG A 192 -21.30 5.35 3.26
N ALA A 193 -20.41 4.55 3.84
CA ALA A 193 -19.70 4.91 5.07
C ALA A 193 -18.83 6.17 4.88
N ILE A 194 -18.13 6.25 3.74
CA ILE A 194 -17.36 7.44 3.35
C ILE A 194 -18.26 8.68 3.35
N GLN A 195 -19.37 8.67 2.63
CA GLN A 195 -20.27 9.84 2.53
C GLN A 195 -20.85 10.26 3.89
N LEU A 196 -21.28 9.30 4.71
CA LEU A 196 -21.78 9.57 6.06
C LEU A 196 -20.68 10.18 6.95
N LEU A 197 -19.44 9.70 6.83
CA LEU A 197 -18.31 10.23 7.58
C LEU A 197 -17.96 11.66 7.14
N LEU A 198 -17.99 11.95 5.83
CA LEU A 198 -17.73 13.30 5.32
C LEU A 198 -18.71 14.32 5.87
N GLU A 199 -20.01 13.99 5.85
CA GLU A 199 -21.06 14.81 6.47
C GLU A 199 -20.80 14.99 7.97
N ARG A 200 -20.47 13.89 8.67
CA ARG A 200 -20.23 13.91 10.11
C ARG A 200 -19.04 14.80 10.50
N LEU A 201 -17.95 14.73 9.76
CA LEU A 201 -16.72 15.49 10.03
C LEU A 201 -16.76 16.91 9.47
N GLY A 202 -17.79 17.26 8.68
CA GLY A 202 -17.91 18.55 8.02
C GLY A 202 -16.75 18.83 7.08
N VAL A 203 -16.42 17.85 6.22
CA VAL A 203 -15.45 18.03 5.13
C VAL A 203 -16.06 18.98 4.09
N PRO A 204 -15.31 19.97 3.56
CA PRO A 204 -15.85 20.93 2.61
C PRO A 204 -16.29 20.23 1.32
N ASP A 205 -17.30 20.79 0.68
CA ASP A 205 -17.70 20.36 -0.66
C ASP A 205 -16.61 20.73 -1.68
N GLU A 206 -16.29 19.81 -2.57
CA GLU A 206 -15.30 20.03 -3.64
C GLU A 206 -15.99 20.49 -4.91
N ASP A 207 -15.53 21.59 -5.49
CA ASP A 207 -15.93 22.00 -6.84
C ASP A 207 -15.32 21.03 -7.89
N LEU A 208 -16.18 20.35 -8.66
CA LEU A 208 -15.80 19.37 -9.67
C LEU A 208 -15.95 19.96 -11.08
N THR A 209 -14.82 20.16 -11.77
CA THR A 209 -14.80 20.66 -13.15
C THR A 209 -14.79 19.53 -14.17
N GLY A 210 -15.48 19.71 -15.29
CA GLY A 210 -15.51 18.74 -16.40
C GLY A 210 -16.64 17.71 -16.35
N LEU A 211 -17.62 17.87 -15.44
CA LEU A 211 -18.86 17.08 -15.38
C LEU A 211 -20.14 17.92 -15.56
N GLU A 212 -20.02 19.14 -16.10
CA GLU A 212 -21.13 20.10 -16.20
C GLU A 212 -22.28 19.55 -17.07
N LEU A 213 -21.96 18.73 -18.08
CA LEU A 213 -22.95 18.09 -18.95
C LEU A 213 -23.79 17.01 -18.25
N GLU A 214 -23.23 16.40 -17.21
CA GLU A 214 -23.91 15.39 -16.38
C GLU A 214 -24.62 16.06 -15.17
N GLY A 215 -24.61 17.39 -15.08
CA GLY A 215 -25.25 18.15 -14.01
C GLY A 215 -24.57 18.03 -12.65
N VAL A 216 -23.29 17.65 -12.63
CA VAL A 216 -22.48 17.54 -11.41
C VAL A 216 -21.49 18.70 -11.38
N HIS A 217 -21.66 19.61 -10.42
CA HIS A 217 -20.76 20.76 -10.22
C HIS A 217 -19.96 20.64 -8.92
N THR A 218 -20.49 19.93 -7.92
CA THR A 218 -19.79 19.69 -6.67
C THR A 218 -19.80 18.22 -6.25
N SER A 219 -19.01 17.88 -5.23
CA SER A 219 -19.03 16.55 -4.63
C SER A 219 -20.39 16.21 -3.99
N SER A 220 -21.13 17.20 -3.45
CA SER A 220 -22.51 16.99 -2.99
C SER A 220 -23.45 16.62 -4.14
N ASP A 221 -23.31 17.24 -5.31
CA ASP A 221 -24.10 16.86 -6.50
C ASP A 221 -23.79 15.41 -6.88
N LEU A 222 -22.50 15.04 -6.88
CA LEU A 222 -22.04 13.67 -7.14
C LEU A 222 -22.65 12.67 -6.17
N TYR A 223 -22.71 12.96 -4.87
CA TYR A 223 -23.23 12.04 -3.85
C TYR A 223 -24.74 11.82 -3.97
N ASN A 224 -25.46 12.83 -4.45
CA ASN A 224 -26.91 12.77 -4.67
C ASN A 224 -27.29 12.31 -6.09
N HIS A 225 -26.31 12.13 -6.98
CA HIS A 225 -26.55 11.74 -8.36
C HIS A 225 -27.11 10.31 -8.47
N VAL A 226 -27.98 10.07 -9.46
CA VAL A 226 -28.60 8.75 -9.69
C VAL A 226 -27.57 7.64 -9.97
N HIS A 227 -26.44 8.02 -10.56
CA HIS A 227 -25.33 7.13 -10.89
C HIS A 227 -24.25 7.04 -9.79
N CYS A 228 -24.49 7.57 -8.59
CA CYS A 228 -23.49 7.61 -7.52
C CYS A 228 -23.05 6.22 -7.05
N TYR A 229 -23.98 5.26 -7.02
CA TYR A 229 -23.75 3.90 -6.52
C TYR A 229 -23.87 2.86 -7.63
N TYR A 230 -22.83 2.04 -7.75
CA TYR A 230 -22.66 0.94 -8.70
C TYR A 230 -22.79 1.33 -10.18
N GLN A 231 -22.70 2.62 -10.49
CA GLN A 231 -22.93 3.20 -11.80
C GLN A 231 -21.99 4.39 -12.09
N ARG A 232 -20.91 4.59 -11.32
CA ARG A 232 -20.03 5.76 -11.47
C ARG A 232 -19.32 5.80 -12.82
N GLU A 233 -19.17 4.67 -13.51
CA GLU A 233 -18.67 4.59 -14.89
C GLU A 233 -19.48 5.42 -15.89
N HIS A 234 -20.74 5.75 -15.57
CA HIS A 234 -21.56 6.65 -16.37
C HIS A 234 -21.16 8.12 -16.24
N LEU A 235 -20.52 8.49 -15.12
CA LEU A 235 -20.01 9.83 -14.84
C LEU A 235 -18.55 9.99 -15.29
N LEU A 236 -17.80 8.90 -15.43
CA LEU A 236 -16.41 8.97 -15.84
C LEU A 236 -16.28 9.39 -17.32
N PRO A 237 -15.32 10.26 -17.66
CA PRO A 237 -15.14 10.72 -19.03
C PRO A 237 -14.87 9.56 -19.99
N LYS A 238 -15.44 9.66 -21.19
CA LYS A 238 -15.30 8.67 -22.27
C LYS A 238 -14.34 9.23 -23.32
N SER A 239 -13.17 8.62 -23.51
CA SER A 239 -12.24 9.04 -24.56
C SER A 239 -12.60 8.41 -25.91
N HIS A 240 -12.73 9.25 -26.94
CA HIS A 240 -12.83 8.80 -28.34
C HIS A 240 -11.52 8.14 -28.84
N THR A 241 -10.38 8.42 -28.20
CA THR A 241 -9.06 7.84 -28.54
C THR A 241 -8.95 6.42 -28.01
N VAL A 242 -9.46 6.15 -26.80
CA VAL A 242 -9.61 4.79 -26.23
C VAL A 242 -10.56 3.93 -27.07
N ARG A 243 -11.52 4.56 -27.78
CA ARG A 243 -12.46 3.94 -28.71
C ARG A 243 -11.81 3.27 -29.92
N SER A 244 -10.61 3.71 -30.34
CA SER A 244 -9.87 3.08 -31.45
C SER A 244 -8.88 2.01 -30.96
N ILE A 245 -8.32 2.19 -29.77
CA ILE A 245 -7.36 1.29 -29.12
C ILE A 245 -8.03 0.01 -28.65
N THR A 246 -9.21 0.13 -28.05
CA THR A 246 -10.04 -1.03 -27.66
C THR A 246 -10.29 -1.94 -28.86
N ARG A 247 -10.56 -1.42 -30.06
CA ARG A 247 -10.77 -2.23 -31.28
C ARG A 247 -9.55 -3.04 -31.73
N PHE A 248 -8.32 -2.64 -31.38
CA PHE A 248 -7.10 -3.31 -31.84
C PHE A 248 -6.64 -4.43 -30.90
N PHE A 249 -6.99 -4.36 -29.62
CA PHE A 249 -6.68 -5.40 -28.61
C PHE A 249 -7.91 -6.19 -28.13
N PHE A 250 -9.12 -5.62 -28.22
CA PHE A 250 -10.37 -6.21 -27.74
C PHE A 250 -11.47 -6.09 -28.81
N ALA A 251 -11.95 -7.23 -29.32
CA ALA A 251 -13.15 -7.26 -30.15
C ALA A 251 -14.39 -6.97 -29.29
N GLY A 252 -14.69 -5.70 -28.98
CA GLY A 252 -15.84 -5.30 -28.15
C GLY A 252 -15.95 -3.79 -27.95
N ALA A 253 -17.12 -3.29 -27.53
CA ALA A 253 -17.53 -1.89 -27.53
C ALA A 253 -16.64 -0.91 -26.71
N ALA A 254 -16.89 0.40 -26.93
CA ALA A 254 -16.18 1.52 -26.31
C ALA A 254 -16.12 1.42 -24.76
N LYS A 255 -14.92 1.51 -24.19
CA LYS A 255 -14.69 1.48 -22.73
C LYS A 255 -14.38 2.88 -22.15
N PRO A 256 -14.70 3.14 -20.85
CA PRO A 256 -14.33 4.37 -20.14
C PRO A 256 -12.81 4.60 -20.09
N ILE A 257 -12.36 5.82 -19.77
CA ILE A 257 -10.93 6.17 -19.65
C ILE A 257 -10.27 5.45 -18.47
N PHE A 258 -10.97 5.37 -17.33
CA PHE A 258 -10.60 4.51 -16.22
C PHE A 258 -11.07 3.09 -16.57
N MET A 259 -10.12 2.23 -16.92
CA MET A 259 -10.39 0.86 -17.35
C MET A 259 -10.70 0.02 -16.12
N ALA A 260 -11.97 -0.23 -15.86
CA ALA A 260 -12.35 -1.33 -14.97
C ALA A 260 -13.81 -1.70 -15.25
N ASP A 261 -14.07 -2.97 -15.60
CA ASP A 261 -15.42 -3.55 -15.44
C ASP A 261 -15.81 -3.64 -13.93
N SER A 262 -14.99 -3.08 -13.02
CA SER A 262 -15.23 -2.84 -11.59
C SER A 262 -15.41 -1.35 -11.21
N ALA A 263 -15.28 -0.39 -12.14
CA ALA A 263 -15.42 1.07 -11.89
C ALA A 263 -16.84 1.53 -11.45
N HIS A 264 -17.71 0.57 -11.13
CA HIS A 264 -19.06 0.76 -10.62
C HIS A 264 -19.10 1.71 -9.41
N ASN A 265 -18.08 1.67 -8.56
CA ASN A 265 -17.84 2.65 -7.52
C ASN A 265 -16.36 3.01 -7.49
N HIS A 266 -16.04 4.19 -7.99
CA HIS A 266 -14.69 4.78 -7.96
C HIS A 266 -14.69 6.04 -7.11
N LEU A 267 -13.71 6.25 -6.23
CA LEU A 267 -13.51 7.48 -5.46
C LEU A 267 -13.10 8.63 -6.37
N ILE A 268 -13.70 9.79 -6.17
CA ILE A 268 -13.58 10.95 -7.06
C ILE A 268 -13.04 12.16 -6.29
N SER A 269 -13.67 12.52 -5.17
CA SER A 269 -13.33 13.74 -4.44
C SER A 269 -12.17 13.54 -3.47
N ALA A 270 -11.42 14.59 -3.17
CA ALA A 270 -10.38 14.59 -2.15
C ALA A 270 -10.92 14.11 -0.79
N GLY A 271 -12.16 14.51 -0.45
CA GLY A 271 -12.85 14.02 0.74
C GLY A 271 -13.00 12.50 0.73
N GLU A 272 -13.47 11.92 -0.37
CA GLU A 272 -13.67 10.46 -0.49
C GLU A 272 -12.37 9.68 -0.25
N TYR A 273 -11.25 10.12 -0.80
CA TYR A 273 -9.94 9.49 -0.56
C TYR A 273 -9.49 9.60 0.90
N LEU A 274 -9.61 10.79 1.51
CA LEU A 274 -9.23 10.99 2.92
C LEU A 274 -10.07 10.12 3.86
N ALA A 275 -11.39 10.05 3.63
CA ALA A 275 -12.29 9.22 4.42
C ALA A 275 -12.00 7.71 4.23
N MET A 276 -11.66 7.28 3.01
CA MET A 276 -11.24 5.90 2.74
C MET A 276 -10.04 5.52 3.62
N TYR A 277 -8.98 6.33 3.65
CA TYR A 277 -7.81 6.07 4.51
C TYR A 277 -8.15 5.96 6.00
N LEU A 278 -9.06 6.80 6.51
CA LEU A 278 -9.51 6.71 7.90
C LEU A 278 -10.25 5.39 8.17
N LEU A 279 -11.16 4.99 7.28
CA LEU A 279 -12.01 3.81 7.42
C LEU A 279 -11.22 2.51 7.25
N VAL A 280 -10.15 2.48 6.46
CA VAL A 280 -9.31 1.28 6.33
C VAL A 280 -8.35 1.09 7.50
N TRP A 281 -7.95 2.15 8.22
CA TRP A 281 -6.89 2.06 9.23
C TRP A 281 -7.38 2.20 10.67
N SER A 282 -8.62 2.63 10.90
CA SER A 282 -9.13 2.88 12.25
C SER A 282 -10.54 2.35 12.47
N PRO A 283 -10.82 1.69 13.60
CA PRO A 283 -12.18 1.32 13.98
C PRO A 283 -13.02 2.52 14.44
N VAL A 284 -12.40 3.65 14.83
CA VAL A 284 -13.11 4.78 15.46
C VAL A 284 -14.11 5.45 14.51
N PRO A 285 -13.79 5.78 13.24
CA PRO A 285 -14.73 6.42 12.34
C PRO A 285 -16.00 5.60 12.15
N TRP A 286 -15.91 4.27 12.11
CA TRP A 286 -17.06 3.37 11.99
C TRP A 286 -18.04 3.46 13.17
N SER A 287 -17.55 3.77 14.38
CA SER A 287 -18.41 3.96 15.57
C SER A 287 -19.30 5.21 15.48
N LEU A 288 -19.02 6.11 14.53
CA LEU A 288 -19.79 7.33 14.28
C LEU A 288 -20.93 7.14 13.29
N LEU A 289 -21.01 5.96 12.67
CA LEU A 289 -21.87 5.73 11.50
C LEU A 289 -23.03 4.82 11.85
N GLU A 290 -24.22 5.20 11.37
CA GLU A 290 -25.37 4.32 11.30
C GLU A 290 -25.53 3.83 9.86
N MET A 291 -25.10 2.59 9.62
CA MET A 291 -25.08 2.02 8.27
C MET A 291 -26.51 1.80 7.77
N THR A 292 -26.94 2.68 6.87
CA THR A 292 -28.23 2.61 6.18
C THR A 292 -28.00 2.58 4.67
N PRO A 293 -28.60 1.62 3.94
CA PRO A 293 -28.50 1.58 2.49
C PRO A 293 -29.08 2.86 1.86
N PRO A 294 -28.46 3.40 0.79
CA PRO A 294 -29.02 4.53 0.06
C PRO A 294 -30.41 4.22 -0.50
N ASN A 295 -31.32 5.18 -0.43
CA ASN A 295 -32.67 5.05 -0.99
C ASN A 295 -32.70 5.03 -2.52
N THR A 296 -31.61 5.47 -3.17
CA THR A 296 -31.46 5.55 -4.63
C THR A 296 -31.08 4.22 -5.27
N LEU A 297 -30.75 3.18 -4.48
CA LEU A 297 -30.39 1.87 -5.01
C LEU A 297 -31.58 1.20 -5.69
N ASP A 298 -31.36 0.71 -6.91
CA ASP A 298 -32.30 -0.21 -7.55
C ASP A 298 -32.30 -1.59 -6.87
N SER A 299 -33.16 -2.51 -7.32
CA SER A 299 -33.26 -3.82 -6.70
C SER A 299 -31.96 -4.66 -6.78
N ALA A 300 -31.14 -4.45 -7.82
CA ALA A 300 -29.89 -5.18 -7.99
C ALA A 300 -28.78 -4.60 -7.11
N GLY A 301 -28.64 -3.26 -7.09
CA GLY A 301 -27.77 -2.52 -6.20
C GLY A 301 -28.09 -2.80 -4.74
N ARG A 302 -29.36 -2.91 -4.37
CA ARG A 302 -29.75 -3.27 -3.00
C ARG A 302 -29.30 -4.68 -2.62
N ARG A 303 -29.50 -5.67 -3.50
CA ARG A 303 -29.01 -7.04 -3.26
C ARG A 303 -27.49 -7.09 -3.14
N ARG A 304 -26.76 -6.34 -3.97
CA ARG A 304 -25.29 -6.26 -3.92
C ARG A 304 -24.82 -5.60 -2.62
N PHE A 305 -25.45 -4.50 -2.21
CA PHE A 305 -25.16 -3.83 -0.94
C PHE A 305 -25.36 -4.78 0.24
N ASP A 306 -26.49 -5.49 0.29
CA ASP A 306 -26.81 -6.43 1.36
C ASP A 306 -25.84 -7.63 1.40
N GLN A 307 -25.21 -8.00 0.27
CA GLN A 307 -24.16 -9.03 0.19
C GLN A 307 -22.78 -8.51 0.61
N GLU A 308 -22.45 -7.26 0.29
CA GLU A 308 -21.16 -6.65 0.60
C GLU A 308 -21.07 -6.20 2.07
N LEU A 309 -22.18 -5.82 2.70
CA LEU A 309 -22.20 -5.26 4.05
C LEU A 309 -21.59 -6.23 5.10
N PRO A 310 -21.93 -7.53 5.14
CA PRO A 310 -21.29 -8.46 6.08
C PRO A 310 -19.77 -8.60 5.90
N LEU A 311 -19.26 -8.38 4.68
CA LEU A 311 -17.82 -8.42 4.39
C LEU A 311 -17.12 -7.20 5.01
N ILE A 312 -17.74 -6.02 4.88
CA ILE A 312 -17.29 -4.79 5.54
C ILE A 312 -17.37 -4.93 7.07
N GLU A 313 -18.46 -5.48 7.61
CA GLU A 313 -18.58 -5.73 9.06
C GLU A 313 -17.50 -6.68 9.59
N SER A 314 -17.12 -7.70 8.81
CA SER A 314 -15.98 -8.57 9.14
C SER A 314 -14.67 -7.79 9.15
N PHE A 315 -14.44 -6.93 8.16
CA PHE A 315 -13.25 -6.10 8.08
C PHE A 315 -13.13 -5.14 9.27
N ILE A 316 -14.23 -4.50 9.68
CA ILE A 316 -14.27 -3.59 10.83
C ILE A 316 -13.81 -4.27 12.12
N LYS A 317 -14.18 -5.54 12.32
CA LYS A 317 -13.78 -6.33 13.51
C LYS A 317 -12.27 -6.55 13.60
N ASP A 318 -11.57 -6.55 12.46
CA ASP A 318 -10.12 -6.79 12.37
C ASP A 318 -9.30 -5.50 12.54
N LEU A 319 -9.92 -4.31 12.42
CA LEU A 319 -9.25 -3.01 12.49
C LEU A 319 -8.48 -2.73 13.80
N PRO A 320 -8.96 -3.13 14.99
CA PRO A 320 -8.18 -2.96 16.23
C PRO A 320 -6.80 -3.65 16.16
N SER A 321 -6.71 -4.83 15.56
CA SER A 321 -5.43 -5.53 15.37
C SER A 321 -4.51 -4.76 14.41
N ALA A 322 -5.03 -4.24 13.30
CA ALA A 322 -4.24 -3.41 12.38
C ALA A 322 -3.71 -2.14 13.06
N ARG A 323 -4.57 -1.43 13.81
CA ARG A 323 -4.19 -0.25 14.60
C ARG A 323 -3.09 -0.59 15.61
N ARG A 324 -3.22 -1.70 16.34
CA ARG A 324 -2.25 -2.14 17.34
C ARG A 324 -0.88 -2.43 16.73
N VAL A 325 -0.83 -3.15 15.60
CA VAL A 325 0.41 -3.44 14.86
C VAL A 325 1.12 -2.16 14.44
N MET A 326 0.39 -1.22 13.84
CA MET A 326 0.95 0.05 13.35
C MET A 326 1.40 1.00 14.47
N ALA A 327 0.92 0.79 15.70
CA ALA A 327 1.38 1.51 16.88
C ALA A 327 2.67 0.92 17.49
N HIS A 328 3.12 -0.26 17.03
CA HIS A 328 4.23 -1.04 17.60
C HIS A 328 5.39 -1.27 16.63
N LEU A 329 5.15 -1.14 15.33
CA LEU A 329 6.17 -1.28 14.29
C LEU A 329 6.28 0.02 13.50
N GLN A 330 7.49 0.41 13.16
CA GLN A 330 7.68 1.43 12.12
C GLN A 330 7.10 0.91 10.80
N VAL A 331 6.28 1.73 10.14
CA VAL A 331 5.52 1.33 8.96
C VAL A 331 6.00 2.10 7.73
N ALA A 332 6.58 1.38 6.77
CA ALA A 332 6.91 1.89 5.45
C ALA A 332 5.72 1.60 4.51
N MET A 333 5.31 2.57 3.68
CA MET A 333 4.20 2.42 2.74
C MET A 333 4.58 2.95 1.37
N ILE A 334 4.18 2.27 0.30
CA ILE A 334 4.25 2.75 -1.08
C ILE A 334 2.96 2.36 -1.82
N PHE A 335 2.34 3.30 -2.54
CA PHE A 335 1.11 3.02 -3.31
C PHE A 335 1.35 2.03 -4.45
N ASP A 336 0.25 1.51 -5.02
CA ASP A 336 0.22 0.94 -6.37
C ASP A 336 -0.90 1.59 -7.22
N ASP A 337 -1.42 0.92 -8.25
CA ASP A 337 -2.53 1.43 -9.06
C ASP A 337 -3.79 1.64 -8.25
N HIS A 338 -4.25 0.63 -7.51
CA HIS A 338 -5.58 0.69 -6.90
C HIS A 338 -5.67 1.75 -5.78
N ASP A 339 -4.56 2.33 -5.32
CA ASP A 339 -4.57 3.55 -4.50
C ASP A 339 -5.14 4.77 -5.27
N ILE A 340 -5.10 4.75 -6.61
CA ILE A 340 -5.56 5.80 -7.53
C ILE A 340 -6.63 5.28 -8.50
N SER A 341 -6.28 4.33 -9.36
CA SER A 341 -7.13 3.66 -10.35
C SER A 341 -6.39 2.49 -10.98
N ASP A 342 -7.09 1.41 -11.35
CA ASP A 342 -6.59 0.32 -12.20
C ASP A 342 -5.80 0.86 -13.40
N ASP A 343 -4.70 0.18 -13.74
CA ASP A 343 -3.77 0.53 -14.84
C ASP A 343 -3.16 1.96 -14.73
N TRP A 344 -3.08 2.57 -13.55
CA TRP A 344 -2.54 3.93 -13.40
C TRP A 344 -1.13 4.05 -13.97
N ASN A 345 -0.98 4.94 -14.96
CA ASN A 345 0.23 5.18 -15.75
C ASN A 345 0.74 3.92 -16.49
N LEU A 346 -0.13 2.98 -16.85
CA LEU A 346 0.28 1.75 -17.54
C LEU A 346 0.97 2.04 -18.88
N HIS A 347 0.43 2.97 -19.67
CA HIS A 347 0.99 3.33 -20.98
C HIS A 347 0.66 4.78 -21.36
N ARG A 348 1.47 5.37 -22.26
CA ARG A 348 1.32 6.78 -22.68
C ARG A 348 -0.10 7.15 -23.14
N ALA A 349 -0.79 6.26 -23.86
CA ALA A 349 -2.14 6.54 -24.33
C ALA A 349 -3.19 6.65 -23.20
N TRP A 350 -2.95 6.01 -22.05
CA TRP A 350 -3.79 6.12 -20.87
C TRP A 350 -3.52 7.47 -20.22
N GLU A 351 -2.25 7.83 -20.07
CA GLU A 351 -1.82 9.12 -19.52
C GLU A 351 -2.36 10.30 -20.33
N ASP A 352 -2.24 10.25 -21.66
CA ASP A 352 -2.77 11.28 -22.56
C ASP A 352 -4.30 11.45 -22.40
N ALA A 353 -5.03 10.34 -22.20
CA ALA A 353 -6.47 10.37 -22.02
C ALA A 353 -6.90 10.89 -20.64
N VAL A 354 -6.21 10.45 -19.57
CA VAL A 354 -6.51 10.82 -18.18
C VAL A 354 -6.06 12.24 -17.88
N TYR A 355 -4.80 12.56 -18.12
CA TYR A 355 -4.25 13.87 -17.79
C TYR A 355 -4.70 14.96 -18.77
N GLY A 356 -5.16 14.57 -19.97
CA GLY A 356 -5.79 15.47 -20.93
C GLY A 356 -7.21 15.89 -20.56
N HIS A 357 -7.87 15.20 -19.62
CA HIS A 357 -9.22 15.54 -19.17
C HIS A 357 -9.18 16.20 -17.78
N PRO A 358 -9.70 17.44 -17.59
CA PRO A 358 -9.63 18.15 -16.31
C PRO A 358 -10.16 17.36 -15.12
N PHE A 359 -11.32 16.71 -15.28
CA PHE A 359 -11.92 15.86 -14.24
C PHE A 359 -11.05 14.66 -13.86
N SER A 360 -10.59 13.86 -14.84
CA SER A 360 -9.74 12.70 -14.57
C SER A 360 -8.39 13.10 -13.98
N ARG A 361 -7.81 14.22 -14.45
CA ARG A 361 -6.62 14.83 -13.86
C ARG A 361 -6.83 15.22 -12.39
N ARG A 362 -8.00 15.80 -12.06
CA ARG A 362 -8.40 16.14 -10.69
C ARG A 362 -8.48 14.90 -9.82
N MET A 363 -9.12 13.82 -10.30
CA MET A 363 -9.24 12.56 -9.55
C MET A 363 -7.88 11.97 -9.17
N VAL A 364 -6.93 11.90 -10.12
CA VAL A 364 -5.57 11.41 -9.83
C VAL A 364 -4.85 12.33 -8.84
N GLY A 365 -4.97 13.65 -9.03
CA GLY A 365 -4.43 14.63 -8.09
C GLY A 365 -4.97 14.46 -6.67
N ASN A 366 -6.28 14.24 -6.52
CA ASN A 366 -6.94 14.00 -5.24
C ASN A 366 -6.37 12.76 -4.54
N GLY A 367 -6.19 11.66 -5.27
CA GLY A 367 -5.58 10.44 -4.73
C GLY A 367 -4.14 10.66 -4.25
N LEU A 368 -3.31 11.37 -5.04
CA LEU A 368 -1.93 11.67 -4.65
C LEU A 368 -1.82 12.62 -3.45
N ILE A 369 -2.69 13.64 -3.36
CA ILE A 369 -2.75 14.55 -2.21
C ILE A 369 -3.16 13.76 -0.96
N ALA A 370 -4.18 12.90 -1.06
CA ALA A 370 -4.60 12.05 0.05
C ALA A 370 -3.47 11.08 0.46
N TYR A 371 -2.77 10.48 -0.50
CA TYR A 371 -1.60 9.64 -0.22
C TYR A 371 -0.51 10.42 0.50
N LEU A 372 -0.16 11.65 0.07
CA LEU A 372 0.79 12.52 0.78
C LEU A 372 0.39 12.68 2.23
N ILE A 373 -0.87 13.08 2.47
CA ILE A 373 -1.39 13.40 3.80
C ILE A 373 -1.45 12.17 4.70
N CYS A 374 -1.91 11.03 4.19
CA CYS A 374 -2.21 9.86 4.99
C CYS A 374 -1.04 8.87 5.11
N GLN A 375 -0.08 8.89 4.18
CA GLN A 375 0.96 7.86 4.09
C GLN A 375 2.34 8.44 3.71
N GLY A 376 2.42 9.11 2.56
CA GLY A 376 3.66 9.55 1.92
C GLY A 376 4.55 10.40 2.82
N TRP A 377 3.97 11.40 3.50
CA TRP A 377 4.71 12.30 4.40
C TRP A 377 5.54 11.53 5.44
N GLY A 378 4.93 10.53 6.08
CA GLY A 378 5.59 9.79 7.17
C GLY A 378 6.76 8.91 6.74
N ASN A 379 6.90 8.60 5.44
CA ASN A 379 8.03 7.82 4.94
C ASN A 379 9.33 8.65 4.90
N ARG A 380 9.22 9.92 4.48
CA ARG A 380 10.34 10.85 4.26
C ARG A 380 9.88 12.30 4.44
N PRO A 381 9.63 12.79 5.67
CA PRO A 381 9.07 14.13 5.89
C PRO A 381 9.88 15.25 5.21
N GLU A 382 11.21 15.10 5.15
CA GLU A 382 12.12 16.06 4.52
C GLU A 382 11.97 16.18 2.99
N ALA A 383 11.18 15.31 2.35
CA ALA A 383 10.83 15.42 0.93
C ALA A 383 9.80 16.51 0.65
N PHE A 384 9.03 16.89 1.67
CA PHE A 384 7.86 17.76 1.56
C PHE A 384 8.17 19.06 2.29
N ASP A 385 8.62 20.05 1.54
CA ASP A 385 8.98 21.34 2.10
C ASP A 385 7.77 22.12 2.62
N GLU A 386 8.06 23.18 3.35
CA GLU A 386 7.04 24.06 3.95
C GLU A 386 6.14 24.71 2.90
N GLU A 387 6.65 24.98 1.70
CA GLU A 387 5.89 25.59 0.60
C GLU A 387 4.82 24.62 0.09
N LEU A 388 5.22 23.39 -0.23
CA LEU A 388 4.29 22.34 -0.64
C LEU A 388 3.23 22.06 0.41
N LEU A 389 3.62 21.94 1.69
CA LEU A 389 2.67 21.66 2.77
C LEU A 389 1.72 22.84 3.01
N THR A 390 2.16 24.08 2.81
CA THR A 390 1.27 25.27 2.83
C THR A 390 0.27 25.23 1.67
N CYS A 391 0.69 24.81 0.47
CA CYS A 391 -0.22 24.61 -0.66
C CYS A 391 -1.26 23.51 -0.37
N VAL A 392 -0.86 22.43 0.31
CA VAL A 392 -1.80 21.38 0.78
C VAL A 392 -2.84 21.96 1.72
N GLU A 393 -2.43 22.74 2.73
CA GLU A 393 -3.35 23.39 3.67
C GLU A 393 -4.35 24.33 2.95
N ALA A 394 -3.88 25.16 2.01
CA ALA A 394 -4.73 26.05 1.23
C ALA A 394 -5.72 25.28 0.34
N ALA A 395 -5.26 24.23 -0.33
CA ALA A 395 -6.10 23.39 -1.18
C ALA A 395 -7.21 22.68 -0.38
N MET A 396 -6.88 22.15 0.80
CA MET A 396 -7.84 21.45 1.66
C MET A 396 -8.84 22.39 2.34
N ALA A 397 -8.49 23.67 2.51
CA ALA A 397 -9.43 24.69 3.01
C ALA A 397 -10.54 25.01 2.00
N LYS A 398 -10.26 24.94 0.69
CA LYS A 398 -11.25 25.13 -0.38
C LYS A 398 -11.01 24.14 -1.54
N PRO A 399 -11.41 22.86 -1.38
CA PRO A 399 -11.27 21.86 -2.42
C PRO A 399 -12.00 22.27 -3.71
N GLY A 400 -11.31 22.15 -4.83
CA GLY A 400 -11.83 22.45 -6.16
C GLY A 400 -11.58 23.90 -6.60
N GLY A 401 -11.14 24.75 -5.66
CA GLY A 401 -10.69 26.10 -5.95
C GLY A 401 -9.34 26.16 -6.68
N ARG A 402 -8.89 27.41 -6.91
CA ARG A 402 -7.64 27.70 -7.61
C ARG A 402 -6.41 27.07 -6.94
N ASP A 403 -6.27 27.23 -5.63
CA ASP A 403 -5.12 26.68 -4.89
C ASP A 403 -5.09 25.15 -4.97
N HIS A 404 -6.27 24.51 -4.97
CA HIS A 404 -6.37 23.07 -5.19
C HIS A 404 -5.93 22.68 -6.62
N GLN A 405 -6.24 23.48 -7.65
CA GLN A 405 -5.75 23.22 -9.01
C GLN A 405 -4.23 23.39 -9.12
N GLU A 406 -3.68 24.46 -8.53
CA GLU A 406 -2.24 24.71 -8.51
C GLU A 406 -1.50 23.55 -7.80
N LEU A 407 -2.02 23.08 -6.67
CA LEU A 407 -1.47 21.92 -5.97
C LEU A 407 -1.53 20.64 -6.82
N VAL A 408 -2.64 20.39 -7.52
CA VAL A 408 -2.74 19.23 -8.43
C VAL A 408 -1.68 19.29 -9.53
N ASP A 409 -1.38 20.48 -10.05
CA ASP A 409 -0.33 20.64 -11.06
C ASP A 409 1.08 20.39 -10.49
N VAL A 410 1.32 20.76 -9.23
CA VAL A 410 2.56 20.50 -8.50
C VAL A 410 2.71 19.01 -8.19
N ILE A 411 1.69 18.39 -7.57
CA ILE A 411 1.78 17.01 -7.07
C ILE A 411 1.92 15.97 -8.19
N LEU A 412 1.31 16.22 -9.35
CA LEU A 412 1.43 15.35 -10.52
C LEU A 412 2.84 15.36 -11.14
N ARG A 413 3.69 16.33 -10.78
CA ARG A 413 5.09 16.42 -11.22
C ARG A 413 6.09 16.09 -10.10
N PHE A 414 5.59 15.75 -8.92
CA PHE A 414 6.43 15.43 -7.78
C PHE A 414 7.03 14.03 -7.93
N HIS A 415 8.35 13.93 -7.83
CA HIS A 415 9.12 12.69 -8.00
C HIS A 415 9.77 12.20 -6.69
N GLY A 416 9.34 12.71 -5.53
CA GLY A 416 9.93 12.39 -4.23
C GLY A 416 9.23 11.27 -3.45
N TRP A 417 8.52 10.37 -4.14
CA TRP A 417 7.74 9.30 -3.50
C TRP A 417 8.58 8.08 -3.09
N ASP A 418 9.71 7.85 -3.76
CA ASP A 418 10.67 6.83 -3.39
C ASP A 418 11.48 7.26 -2.16
N PHE A 419 11.97 6.31 -1.36
CA PHE A 419 12.69 6.65 -0.13
C PHE A 419 13.61 5.55 0.36
N ASP A 420 14.57 5.95 1.18
CA ASP A 420 15.54 5.08 1.81
C ASP A 420 15.44 5.22 3.34
N TRP A 421 15.41 4.10 4.06
CA TRP A 421 15.60 4.11 5.52
C TRP A 421 16.97 3.54 5.88
N PRO A 422 17.74 4.21 6.77
CA PRO A 422 19.12 3.86 7.10
C PRO A 422 19.21 2.66 8.07
N THR A 423 18.49 1.59 7.74
CA THR A 423 18.56 0.30 8.43
C THR A 423 19.77 -0.51 7.94
N GLU A 424 20.04 -1.64 8.58
CA GLU A 424 21.13 -2.54 8.20
C GLU A 424 20.59 -3.97 8.06
N PRO A 425 20.49 -4.56 6.84
CA PRO A 425 20.65 -3.90 5.54
C PRO A 425 19.68 -2.72 5.34
N PRO A 426 20.04 -1.72 4.50
CA PRO A 426 19.19 -0.58 4.21
C PRO A 426 17.92 -1.01 3.47
N LEU A 427 16.82 -0.33 3.79
CA LEU A 427 15.56 -0.42 3.07
C LEU A 427 15.55 0.66 1.99
N ILE A 428 15.39 0.25 0.73
CA ILE A 428 15.24 1.13 -0.43
C ILE A 428 13.88 0.82 -1.06
N VAL A 429 13.02 1.82 -1.12
CA VAL A 429 11.65 1.69 -1.64
C VAL A 429 11.52 2.45 -2.95
N LEU A 430 11.12 1.75 -4.01
CA LEU A 430 11.00 2.29 -5.36
C LEU A 430 9.60 2.86 -5.60
N ASP A 431 9.53 3.96 -6.35
CA ASP A 431 8.29 4.44 -6.97
C ASP A 431 8.17 3.89 -8.39
N THR A 432 7.36 2.85 -8.55
CA THR A 432 7.13 2.18 -9.84
C THR A 432 5.92 2.70 -10.61
N ARG A 433 5.28 3.80 -10.17
CA ARG A 433 4.07 4.37 -10.81
C ARG A 433 4.31 5.73 -11.42
N THR A 434 5.01 6.64 -10.74
CA THR A 434 5.21 8.02 -11.24
C THR A 434 6.52 8.22 -12.00
N ARG A 435 7.44 7.24 -11.95
CA ARG A 435 8.74 7.26 -12.62
C ARG A 435 8.82 6.28 -13.81
N ARG A 436 7.68 6.02 -14.47
CA ARG A 436 7.58 5.01 -15.54
C ARG A 436 8.25 5.47 -16.84
N TRP A 437 8.93 4.54 -17.52
CA TRP A 437 9.55 4.76 -18.82
C TRP A 437 8.55 4.55 -19.95
N HIS A 438 8.12 5.63 -20.59
CA HIS A 438 7.23 5.52 -21.76
C HIS A 438 7.84 4.72 -22.91
N SER A 439 7.04 3.83 -23.53
CA SER A 439 7.46 3.16 -24.76
C SER A 439 7.65 4.17 -25.90
N GLU A 440 8.83 4.12 -26.53
CA GLU A 440 9.16 4.96 -27.68
C GLU A 440 8.52 4.46 -28.99
N SER A 441 8.00 3.22 -29.02
CA SER A 441 7.49 2.62 -30.26
C SER A 441 5.99 2.85 -30.48
N LEU A 442 5.14 2.46 -29.52
CA LEU A 442 3.68 2.60 -29.60
C LEU A 442 3.13 3.12 -28.28
N ALA A 443 2.21 4.08 -28.34
CA ALA A 443 1.60 4.70 -27.16
C ALA A 443 0.81 3.72 -26.26
N VAL A 444 0.42 2.58 -26.81
CA VAL A 444 -0.41 1.54 -26.17
C VAL A 444 0.43 0.38 -25.62
N GLN A 445 1.75 0.39 -25.85
CA GLN A 445 2.61 -0.58 -25.21
C GLN A 445 2.85 -0.20 -23.74
N PRO A 446 2.92 -1.18 -22.84
CA PRO A 446 3.23 -0.94 -21.44
C PRO A 446 4.51 -0.12 -21.28
N SER A 447 4.42 0.93 -20.45
CA SER A 447 5.56 1.69 -19.98
C SER A 447 6.41 0.79 -19.06
N GLY A 448 7.72 0.98 -19.08
CA GLY A 448 8.62 0.35 -18.13
C GLY A 448 8.45 0.92 -16.73
N LEU A 449 8.67 0.11 -15.70
CA LEU A 449 8.34 0.51 -14.32
C LEU A 449 9.24 1.60 -13.74
N LEU A 450 10.49 1.68 -14.20
CA LEU A 450 11.40 2.79 -13.93
C LEU A 450 12.03 3.30 -15.22
N ASP A 451 12.11 4.62 -15.34
CA ASP A 451 12.88 5.33 -16.35
C ASP A 451 14.40 5.24 -16.11
N TRP A 452 15.16 5.77 -17.08
CA TRP A 452 16.62 5.74 -17.03
C TRP A 452 17.19 6.54 -15.85
N GLU A 453 16.55 7.66 -15.47
CA GLU A 453 17.01 8.50 -14.38
C GLU A 453 16.84 7.76 -13.05
N ALA A 454 15.65 7.22 -12.79
CA ALA A 454 15.35 6.46 -11.59
C ALA A 454 16.21 5.19 -11.45
N ILE A 455 16.50 4.50 -12.56
CA ILE A 455 17.44 3.35 -12.57
C ILE A 455 18.86 3.79 -12.22
N THR A 456 19.30 4.94 -12.74
CA THR A 456 20.63 5.48 -12.46
C THR A 456 20.75 5.92 -11.00
N GLU A 457 19.73 6.61 -10.47
CA GLU A 457 19.62 6.99 -9.06
C GLU A 457 19.63 5.76 -8.14
N LEU A 458 18.87 4.72 -8.48
CA LEU A 458 18.90 3.44 -7.77
C LEU A 458 20.30 2.83 -7.76
N GLN A 459 20.99 2.81 -8.91
CA GLN A 459 22.36 2.31 -8.98
C GLN A 459 23.28 3.08 -8.03
N GLN A 460 23.20 4.41 -8.00
CA GLN A 460 24.00 5.26 -7.10
C GLN A 460 23.69 4.97 -5.63
N ARG A 461 22.41 4.86 -5.27
CA ARG A 461 21.99 4.49 -3.91
C ARG A 461 22.56 3.13 -3.49
N LEU A 462 22.67 2.18 -4.42
CA LEU A 462 23.18 0.85 -4.14
C LEU A 462 24.71 0.77 -4.04
N LEU A 463 25.46 1.76 -4.52
CA LEU A 463 26.93 1.67 -4.53
C LEU A 463 27.53 1.53 -3.11
N GLY A 464 28.47 0.61 -2.97
CA GLY A 464 29.22 0.37 -1.73
C GLY A 464 28.45 -0.38 -0.65
N LYS A 465 27.19 -0.77 -0.91
CA LYS A 465 26.37 -1.60 0.00
C LYS A 465 26.67 -3.08 -0.23
N THR A 466 26.62 -3.89 0.83
CA THR A 466 26.86 -5.34 0.75
C THR A 466 25.57 -6.14 0.55
N SER A 467 24.49 -5.66 1.17
CA SER A 467 23.15 -6.24 1.13
C SER A 467 22.10 -5.13 1.12
N VAL A 468 20.88 -5.42 0.66
CA VAL A 468 19.77 -4.45 0.58
C VAL A 468 18.40 -5.13 0.71
N LEU A 469 17.45 -4.45 1.35
CA LEU A 469 16.02 -4.73 1.25
C LEU A 469 15.44 -3.78 0.20
N LEU A 470 15.16 -4.31 -0.98
CA LEU A 470 14.62 -3.53 -2.10
C LEU A 470 13.12 -3.76 -2.19
N VAL A 471 12.31 -2.70 -2.18
CA VAL A 471 10.86 -2.78 -2.31
C VAL A 471 10.44 -2.30 -3.69
N SER A 472 9.68 -3.13 -4.40
CA SER A 472 9.05 -2.81 -5.68
C SER A 472 7.62 -3.31 -5.61
N ALA A 473 6.63 -2.46 -5.92
CA ALA A 473 5.21 -2.82 -5.79
C ALA A 473 4.89 -4.05 -6.65
N ALA A 474 5.10 -3.96 -7.96
CA ALA A 474 5.11 -5.11 -8.85
C ALA A 474 6.40 -5.96 -8.73
N PRO A 475 6.34 -7.30 -8.87
CA PRO A 475 7.50 -8.18 -8.76
C PRO A 475 8.50 -8.02 -9.92
N ILE A 476 9.79 -7.90 -9.61
CA ILE A 476 10.89 -7.84 -10.62
C ILE A 476 11.04 -9.17 -11.36
N PHE A 477 10.98 -10.27 -10.62
CA PHE A 477 11.07 -11.62 -11.15
C PHE A 477 9.73 -12.37 -10.95
N GLY A 478 8.72 -12.01 -11.73
CA GLY A 478 7.38 -12.62 -11.70
C GLY A 478 7.20 -13.88 -12.54
N VAL A 479 5.96 -14.39 -12.58
CA VAL A 479 5.56 -15.52 -13.44
C VAL A 479 5.41 -15.01 -14.88
N LYS A 480 6.20 -15.54 -15.83
CA LYS A 480 6.31 -15.08 -17.23
C LYS A 480 5.08 -15.34 -18.13
N LEU A 481 3.88 -15.55 -17.58
CA LEU A 481 2.69 -16.01 -18.31
C LEU A 481 1.65 -14.94 -18.63
N ILE A 482 2.04 -13.68 -18.68
CA ILE A 482 1.10 -12.56 -18.82
C ILE A 482 0.21 -12.69 -20.07
N GLU A 483 0.77 -13.08 -21.22
CA GLU A 483 0.01 -13.25 -22.47
C GLU A 483 -1.02 -14.41 -22.41
N VAL A 484 -0.66 -15.51 -21.74
CA VAL A 484 -1.53 -16.68 -21.56
C VAL A 484 -2.67 -16.35 -20.61
N ILE A 485 -2.37 -15.56 -19.57
CA ILE A 485 -3.35 -15.07 -18.63
C ILE A 485 -4.33 -14.11 -19.32
N GLN A 486 -3.82 -13.13 -20.07
CA GLN A 486 -4.62 -12.18 -20.84
C GLN A 486 -5.60 -12.89 -21.80
N SER A 487 -5.15 -13.94 -22.49
CA SER A 487 -6.00 -14.73 -23.39
C SER A 487 -7.12 -15.49 -22.65
N LEU A 488 -6.83 -16.08 -21.48
CA LEU A 488 -7.81 -16.80 -20.66
C LEU A 488 -8.89 -15.89 -20.07
N PHE A 489 -8.53 -14.69 -19.61
CA PHE A 489 -9.49 -13.70 -19.10
C PHE A 489 -10.41 -13.15 -20.20
N THR A 490 -9.83 -12.85 -21.37
CA THR A 490 -10.58 -12.36 -22.54
C THR A 490 -11.62 -13.38 -23.01
N MET A 491 -11.31 -14.69 -22.95
CA MET A 491 -12.23 -15.77 -23.32
C MET A 491 -13.44 -15.89 -22.38
N LEU A 492 -13.32 -15.42 -21.13
CA LEU A 492 -14.32 -15.63 -20.08
C LEU A 492 -15.18 -14.38 -19.80
N GLY A 493 -14.97 -13.28 -20.52
CA GLY A 493 -15.72 -12.04 -20.33
C GLY A 493 -15.58 -11.45 -18.93
N LYS A 494 -14.48 -11.76 -18.23
CA LYS A 494 -14.13 -11.20 -16.91
C LYS A 494 -13.01 -10.18 -17.07
N PRO A 495 -12.97 -9.11 -16.26
CA PRO A 495 -11.90 -8.12 -16.31
C PRO A 495 -10.54 -8.80 -16.15
N LEU A 496 -9.52 -8.21 -16.78
CA LEU A 496 -8.13 -8.60 -16.58
C LEU A 496 -7.78 -8.39 -15.11
N LEU A 497 -7.85 -9.45 -14.28
CA LEU A 497 -7.35 -9.42 -12.90
C LEU A 497 -5.83 -9.64 -12.85
N VAL A 498 -5.12 -9.47 -13.98
CA VAL A 498 -3.68 -9.71 -14.04
C VAL A 498 -2.97 -8.57 -14.70
N ASP A 499 -2.12 -8.00 -13.87
CA ASP A 499 -1.32 -6.85 -14.12
C ASP A 499 -0.35 -7.08 -15.31
N ALA A 500 -0.35 -6.14 -16.24
CA ALA A 500 0.60 -6.08 -17.35
C ALA A 500 1.96 -5.49 -16.91
N GLU A 501 2.12 -5.15 -15.62
CA GLU A 501 3.28 -4.51 -14.99
C GLU A 501 4.42 -5.45 -14.70
N ASN A 502 4.90 -6.05 -15.76
CA ASN A 502 6.12 -6.81 -15.68
C ASN A 502 7.30 -5.92 -16.00
N TRP A 503 8.28 -5.91 -15.08
CA TRP A 503 9.61 -5.34 -15.32
C TRP A 503 10.21 -5.80 -16.65
N MET A 504 9.91 -7.02 -17.09
CA MET A 504 10.42 -7.61 -18.33
C MET A 504 9.61 -7.23 -19.59
N ALA A 505 8.49 -6.51 -19.47
CA ALA A 505 7.68 -6.06 -20.60
C ALA A 505 8.35 -4.91 -21.37
N HIS A 506 9.13 -4.06 -20.69
CA HIS A 506 9.85 -2.95 -21.31
C HIS A 506 11.37 -3.24 -21.36
N PRO A 507 11.98 -3.38 -22.56
CA PRO A 507 13.39 -3.75 -22.69
C PRO A 507 14.37 -2.80 -22.00
N GLY A 508 14.08 -1.48 -22.00
CA GLY A 508 14.94 -0.47 -21.38
C GLY A 508 15.03 -0.64 -19.87
N SER A 509 13.87 -0.75 -19.21
CA SER A 509 13.79 -0.93 -17.75
C SER A 509 14.29 -2.32 -17.34
N ALA A 510 13.96 -3.36 -18.11
CA ALA A 510 14.46 -4.72 -17.89
C ALA A 510 15.99 -4.81 -17.97
N PHE A 511 16.59 -4.21 -19.01
CA PHE A 511 18.04 -4.20 -19.17
C PHE A 511 18.72 -3.35 -18.08
N GLY A 512 18.14 -2.19 -17.77
CA GLY A 512 18.63 -1.29 -16.72
C GLY A 512 18.69 -1.97 -15.36
N ILE A 513 17.60 -2.57 -14.89
CA ILE A 513 17.57 -3.23 -13.58
C ILE A 513 18.52 -4.45 -13.51
N LEU A 514 18.62 -5.24 -14.59
CA LEU A 514 19.57 -6.36 -14.66
C LEU A 514 21.03 -5.89 -14.65
N ASN A 515 21.32 -4.71 -15.19
CA ASN A 515 22.65 -4.10 -15.09
C ASN A 515 22.95 -3.61 -13.68
N VAL A 516 21.96 -3.02 -12.99
CA VAL A 516 22.09 -2.63 -11.58
C VAL A 516 22.48 -3.83 -10.73
N PHE A 517 21.80 -4.97 -10.88
CA PHE A 517 22.14 -6.19 -10.13
C PHE A 517 23.53 -6.75 -10.48
N ARG A 518 23.97 -6.61 -11.72
CA ARG A 518 25.28 -7.15 -12.19
C ARG A 518 26.44 -6.19 -11.95
N HIS A 519 26.18 -4.96 -11.54
CA HIS A 519 27.21 -3.96 -11.39
C HIS A 519 28.16 -4.33 -10.24
N PRO A 520 29.50 -4.35 -10.43
CA PRO A 520 30.42 -4.82 -9.39
C PRO A 520 30.42 -4.02 -8.09
N GLY A 521 29.93 -2.78 -8.14
CA GLY A 521 29.85 -1.89 -6.97
C GLY A 521 28.51 -1.93 -6.24
N THR A 522 27.50 -2.65 -6.72
CA THR A 522 26.20 -2.82 -6.05
C THR A 522 26.20 -4.06 -5.15
N PRO A 523 25.18 -4.27 -4.29
CA PRO A 523 25.14 -5.37 -3.33
C PRO A 523 25.35 -6.75 -3.93
N HIS A 524 25.88 -7.66 -3.12
CA HIS A 524 25.89 -9.08 -3.45
C HIS A 524 24.57 -9.76 -3.07
N HIS A 525 23.88 -9.26 -2.04
CA HIS A 525 22.62 -9.84 -1.55
C HIS A 525 21.46 -8.86 -1.75
N PHE A 526 20.47 -9.24 -2.55
CA PHE A 526 19.25 -8.46 -2.77
C PHE A 526 18.04 -9.23 -2.24
N VAL A 527 17.37 -8.69 -1.24
CA VAL A 527 16.04 -9.18 -0.82
C VAL A 527 15.01 -8.25 -1.42
N VAL A 528 14.31 -8.71 -2.45
CA VAL A 528 13.27 -7.94 -3.16
C VAL A 528 11.92 -8.29 -2.57
N LEU A 529 11.24 -7.32 -1.96
CA LEU A 529 9.89 -7.45 -1.41
C LEU A 529 8.88 -6.84 -2.38
N SER A 530 7.82 -7.59 -2.72
CA SER A 530 6.81 -7.15 -3.68
C SER A 530 5.38 -7.59 -3.33
N GLY A 531 4.43 -6.99 -4.05
CA GLY A 531 2.99 -7.09 -3.92
C GLY A 531 2.27 -7.30 -5.26
N ASP A 532 1.17 -6.55 -5.47
CA ASP A 532 0.31 -6.44 -6.67
C ASP A 532 -0.51 -7.71 -7.03
N VAL A 533 0.14 -8.85 -7.24
CA VAL A 533 -0.46 -9.98 -7.98
C VAL A 533 -1.55 -10.82 -7.27
N HIS A 534 -2.00 -10.46 -6.06
CA HIS A 534 -3.02 -11.16 -5.24
C HIS A 534 -2.71 -12.61 -4.80
N TYR A 535 -1.47 -13.07 -4.97
CA TYR A 535 -0.97 -14.33 -4.41
C TYR A 535 0.50 -14.22 -3.99
N SER A 536 0.95 -15.13 -3.14
CA SER A 536 2.33 -15.16 -2.66
C SER A 536 3.21 -16.17 -3.39
N PHE A 537 4.47 -15.82 -3.64
CA PHE A 537 5.48 -16.72 -4.22
C PHE A 537 6.90 -16.28 -3.85
N VAL A 538 7.85 -17.21 -3.98
CA VAL A 538 9.26 -16.95 -3.68
C VAL A 538 10.19 -17.61 -4.68
N TYR A 539 11.15 -16.83 -5.18
CA TYR A 539 12.22 -17.29 -6.08
C TYR A 539 13.60 -16.85 -5.59
N ASP A 540 14.55 -17.78 -5.61
CA ASP A 540 15.98 -17.48 -5.50
C ASP A 540 16.52 -17.36 -6.93
N VAL A 541 17.12 -16.21 -7.25
CA VAL A 541 17.63 -15.86 -8.57
C VAL A 541 19.13 -15.63 -8.50
N GLU A 542 19.88 -16.36 -9.33
CA GLU A 542 21.33 -16.26 -9.46
C GLU A 542 21.67 -15.76 -10.87
N LEU A 543 22.40 -14.64 -11.00
CA LEU A 543 22.86 -14.14 -12.30
C LEU A 543 24.30 -14.59 -12.58
N ARG A 544 24.60 -15.19 -13.74
CA ARG A 544 25.98 -15.59 -14.09
C ARG A 544 26.90 -14.36 -14.21
N GLY A 545 27.94 -14.32 -13.37
CA GLY A 545 29.02 -13.33 -13.39
C GLY A 545 30.41 -13.99 -13.42
N ARG A 546 31.46 -13.20 -13.69
CA ARG A 546 32.87 -13.69 -13.76
C ARG A 546 33.48 -14.02 -12.38
N ARG A 547 32.87 -13.61 -11.26
CA ARG A 547 33.36 -13.80 -9.87
C ARG A 547 32.21 -14.13 -8.89
N GLY A 548 31.38 -15.11 -9.22
CA GLY A 548 30.11 -15.31 -8.49
C GLY A 548 29.09 -14.23 -8.88
N GLY A 549 27.82 -14.61 -8.94
CA GLY A 549 26.71 -13.69 -9.25
C GLY A 549 26.18 -13.00 -8.01
N PRO A 550 25.41 -11.90 -8.15
CA PRO A 550 24.51 -11.47 -7.08
C PRO A 550 23.54 -12.62 -6.73
N GLU A 551 23.25 -12.75 -5.44
CA GLU A 551 22.18 -13.58 -4.90
C GLU A 551 20.95 -12.71 -4.69
N ILE A 552 19.86 -13.02 -5.38
CA ILE A 552 18.62 -12.23 -5.34
C ILE A 552 17.50 -13.13 -4.85
N TRP A 553 16.72 -12.66 -3.89
CA TRP A 553 15.50 -13.32 -3.42
C TRP A 553 14.31 -12.44 -3.78
N GLN A 554 13.50 -12.87 -4.74
CA GLN A 554 12.19 -12.26 -5.00
C GLN A 554 11.18 -12.89 -4.05
N ILE A 555 10.65 -12.09 -3.13
CA ILE A 555 9.66 -12.49 -2.13
C ILE A 555 8.40 -11.68 -2.36
N CYS A 556 7.35 -12.32 -2.87
CA CYS A 556 6.05 -11.68 -3.07
C CYS A 556 5.07 -12.19 -2.01
N SER A 557 4.44 -11.27 -1.30
CA SER A 557 3.33 -11.53 -0.37
C SER A 557 2.17 -10.61 -0.73
N SER A 558 1.42 -10.97 -1.76
CA SER A 558 0.30 -10.18 -2.25
C SER A 558 -1.02 -10.80 -1.81
N GLY A 559 -1.84 -10.02 -1.09
CA GLY A 559 -3.10 -10.48 -0.49
C GLY A 559 -3.11 -10.37 1.04
N ILE A 560 -2.95 -9.16 1.59
CA ILE A 560 -3.23 -8.94 3.02
C ILE A 560 -4.69 -9.27 3.30
N ARG A 561 -5.60 -8.85 2.42
CA ARG A 561 -7.01 -9.26 2.43
C ARG A 561 -7.51 -9.38 1.00
N ASN A 562 -6.90 -10.29 0.25
CA ASN A 562 -7.31 -10.62 -1.11
C ASN A 562 -6.83 -12.05 -1.43
N GLU A 563 -7.56 -12.75 -2.28
CA GLU A 563 -7.18 -14.07 -2.79
C GLU A 563 -7.50 -14.12 -4.29
N PHE A 564 -6.72 -14.90 -5.02
CA PHE A 564 -6.92 -15.08 -6.44
C PHE A 564 -7.98 -16.17 -6.70
N PRO A 565 -8.76 -16.13 -7.79
CA PRO A 565 -9.71 -17.21 -8.09
C PRO A 565 -9.00 -18.59 -8.17
N PRO A 566 -9.34 -19.58 -7.30
CA PRO A 566 -8.52 -20.78 -7.14
C PRO A 566 -8.39 -21.65 -8.39
N TRP A 567 -9.45 -21.70 -9.21
CA TRP A 567 -9.48 -22.47 -10.45
C TRP A 567 -8.53 -21.86 -11.50
N LEU A 568 -8.44 -20.53 -11.54
CA LEU A 568 -7.60 -19.82 -12.48
C LEU A 568 -6.13 -19.97 -12.08
N LEU A 569 -5.82 -19.79 -10.79
CA LEU A 569 -4.47 -20.03 -10.28
C LEU A 569 -3.99 -21.46 -10.59
N ALA A 570 -4.87 -22.45 -10.51
CA ALA A 570 -4.55 -23.84 -10.86
C ALA A 570 -4.19 -23.98 -12.34
N ILE A 571 -4.89 -23.28 -13.24
CA ILE A 571 -4.55 -23.21 -14.67
C ILE A 571 -3.19 -22.53 -14.87
N LEU A 572 -2.94 -21.40 -14.19
CA LEU A 572 -1.68 -20.67 -14.30
C LEU A 572 -0.49 -21.50 -13.83
N ASP A 573 -0.62 -22.17 -12.68
CA ASP A 573 0.41 -23.06 -12.16
C ASP A 573 0.65 -24.24 -13.12
N HIS A 574 -0.41 -24.82 -13.68
CA HIS A 574 -0.31 -25.92 -14.64
C HIS A 574 0.39 -25.49 -15.95
N LEU A 575 0.00 -24.35 -16.51
CA LEU A 575 0.61 -23.80 -17.72
C LEU A 575 2.07 -23.41 -17.47
N ASN A 576 2.39 -22.82 -16.32
CA ASN A 576 3.77 -22.47 -15.95
C ASN A 576 4.66 -23.71 -15.80
N ARG A 577 4.09 -24.79 -15.29
CA ARG A 577 4.79 -26.09 -15.20
C ARG A 577 5.02 -26.70 -16.58
N TRP A 578 4.03 -26.66 -17.46
CA TRP A 578 4.09 -27.26 -18.78
C TRP A 578 5.03 -26.49 -19.72
N LEU A 579 4.80 -25.17 -19.89
CA LEU A 579 5.59 -24.31 -20.78
C LEU A 579 7.08 -24.29 -20.42
N TYR A 580 7.41 -24.42 -19.14
CA TYR A 580 8.78 -24.29 -18.65
C TYR A 580 9.33 -25.55 -17.96
N SER A 581 8.73 -26.71 -18.22
CA SER A 581 9.33 -28.00 -17.84
C SER A 581 10.75 -28.11 -18.42
N PRO A 582 11.73 -28.73 -17.73
CA PRO A 582 13.04 -29.02 -18.32
C PRO A 582 12.94 -29.80 -19.64
N ARG A 583 11.82 -30.49 -19.86
CA ARG A 583 11.49 -31.25 -21.07
C ARG A 583 10.62 -30.47 -22.08
N SER A 584 10.36 -29.19 -21.83
CA SER A 584 9.56 -28.34 -22.73
C SER A 584 10.30 -28.09 -24.04
N PRO A 585 9.62 -28.19 -25.21
CA PRO A 585 10.20 -27.87 -26.51
C PRO A 585 10.77 -26.44 -26.60
N LEU A 586 10.21 -25.49 -25.84
CA LEU A 586 10.66 -24.10 -25.79
C LEU A 586 12.08 -23.96 -25.21
N ASN A 587 12.44 -24.81 -24.25
CA ASN A 587 13.79 -24.81 -23.66
C ASN A 587 14.86 -25.33 -24.63
N TRP A 588 14.47 -26.09 -25.66
CA TRP A 588 15.40 -26.60 -26.67
C TRP A 588 15.88 -25.50 -27.61
N LEU A 589 15.01 -24.54 -27.95
CA LEU A 589 15.29 -23.39 -28.82
C LEU A 589 16.01 -22.22 -28.11
N THR A 590 15.94 -22.13 -26.78
CA THR A 590 16.47 -20.99 -26.01
C THR A 590 17.71 -21.33 -25.17
N SER A 591 18.42 -22.39 -25.53
CA SER A 591 19.50 -23.03 -24.77
C SER A 591 20.81 -22.22 -24.73
N ARG A 592 20.76 -20.96 -24.26
CA ARG A 592 21.90 -20.18 -23.73
C ARG A 592 21.40 -19.11 -22.76
N ARG A 593 21.50 -19.34 -21.46
CA ARG A 593 20.72 -18.55 -20.50
C ARG A 593 21.52 -18.22 -19.22
N ARG A 594 21.63 -16.90 -18.93
CA ARG A 594 22.60 -16.27 -17.99
C ARG A 594 22.01 -16.06 -16.59
N MET A 595 20.83 -16.58 -16.31
CA MET A 595 20.15 -16.49 -15.03
C MET A 595 19.75 -17.90 -14.58
N ARG A 596 19.73 -18.17 -13.27
CA ARG A 596 19.21 -19.40 -12.70
C ARG A 596 18.14 -19.04 -11.68
N VAL A 597 16.96 -19.62 -11.82
CA VAL A 597 15.80 -19.36 -10.96
C VAL A 597 15.45 -20.64 -10.22
N ILE A 598 15.38 -20.58 -8.90
CA ILE A 598 15.10 -21.69 -8.00
C ILE A 598 13.83 -21.37 -7.23
N PRO A 599 12.73 -22.12 -7.42
CA PRO A 599 11.50 -21.88 -6.69
C PRO A 599 11.63 -22.34 -5.23
N ARG A 600 11.03 -21.56 -4.33
CA ARG A 600 10.65 -22.05 -3.00
C ARG A 600 9.16 -22.34 -2.98
N LYS A 601 8.78 -23.50 -2.47
CA LYS A 601 7.38 -23.96 -2.45
C LYS A 601 6.76 -23.79 -1.07
N PRO A 602 5.50 -23.34 -1.01
CA PRO A 602 4.75 -23.33 0.25
C PRO A 602 4.57 -24.76 0.76
N GLU A 603 4.94 -24.99 2.02
CA GLU A 603 4.79 -26.26 2.69
C GLU A 603 3.31 -26.68 2.78
N GLY A 604 3.05 -27.99 2.73
CA GLY A 604 1.69 -28.54 2.81
C GLY A 604 0.85 -28.40 1.52
N THR A 605 1.40 -27.86 0.43
CA THR A 605 0.68 -27.76 -0.86
C THR A 605 0.89 -28.99 -1.77
N PRO A 606 -0.10 -29.33 -2.64
CA PRO A 606 0.00 -30.48 -3.55
C PRO A 606 1.23 -30.44 -4.46
N ALA A 607 1.69 -31.63 -4.87
CA ALA A 607 2.90 -31.79 -5.68
C ALA A 607 2.87 -30.91 -6.95
N GLY A 608 3.74 -29.90 -6.94
CA GLY A 608 4.00 -29.03 -8.08
C GLY A 608 3.41 -27.63 -8.00
N ARG A 609 2.52 -27.33 -7.04
CA ARG A 609 2.01 -25.97 -6.79
C ARG A 609 3.14 -25.07 -6.27
N ARG A 610 3.34 -23.92 -6.91
CA ARG A 610 4.41 -22.96 -6.55
C ARG A 610 3.87 -21.67 -5.95
N LEU A 611 2.62 -21.34 -6.27
CA LEU A 611 1.93 -20.14 -5.81
C LEU A 611 1.07 -20.46 -4.59
N LEU A 612 1.11 -19.57 -3.59
CA LEU A 612 0.26 -19.62 -2.43
C LEU A 612 -0.86 -18.60 -2.59
N ASP A 613 -2.08 -19.10 -2.72
CA ASP A 613 -3.30 -18.30 -2.85
C ASP A 613 -4.04 -18.33 -1.52
N ARG A 614 -3.58 -17.46 -0.62
CA ARG A 614 -4.06 -17.31 0.76
C ARG A 614 -3.79 -15.92 1.27
N ALA A 615 -4.82 -15.32 1.88
CA ALA A 615 -4.64 -14.04 2.55
C ALA A 615 -3.70 -14.17 3.76
N GLY A 616 -2.85 -13.17 3.98
CA GLY A 616 -1.91 -13.18 5.09
C GLY A 616 -0.83 -12.11 5.03
N MET A 617 0.16 -12.23 5.91
CA MET A 617 1.31 -11.33 5.99
C MET A 617 2.61 -12.10 5.74
N GLY A 618 3.46 -11.61 4.85
CA GLY A 618 4.79 -12.17 4.62
C GLY A 618 5.71 -11.89 5.80
N LEU A 619 6.47 -12.89 6.25
CA LEU A 619 7.49 -12.80 7.28
C LEU A 619 8.83 -13.27 6.72
N VAL A 620 9.82 -12.39 6.74
CA VAL A 620 11.16 -12.66 6.23
C VAL A 620 12.17 -12.52 7.36
N GLU A 621 12.92 -13.59 7.62
CA GLU A 621 13.98 -13.60 8.63
C GLU A 621 15.35 -13.66 7.98
N LEU A 622 16.22 -12.75 8.42
CA LEU A 622 17.53 -12.48 7.83
C LEU A 622 18.65 -12.92 8.77
N ASN A 623 19.75 -13.39 8.19
CA ASN A 623 20.97 -13.69 8.93
C ASN A 623 21.86 -12.43 9.05
N SER A 624 23.05 -12.59 9.63
CA SER A 624 24.01 -11.50 9.83
C SER A 624 24.56 -10.87 8.55
N GLU A 625 24.38 -11.50 7.38
CA GLU A 625 24.83 -10.99 6.08
C GLU A 625 23.69 -10.38 5.26
N GLY A 626 22.49 -10.27 5.83
CA GLY A 626 21.29 -9.80 5.12
C GLY A 626 20.69 -10.85 4.18
N ARG A 627 21.10 -12.13 4.27
CA ARG A 627 20.51 -13.22 3.49
C ARG A 627 19.25 -13.75 4.20
N PRO A 628 18.14 -14.00 3.49
CA PRO A 628 16.97 -14.62 4.08
C PRO A 628 17.21 -16.11 4.31
N TRP A 629 17.14 -16.54 5.57
CA TRP A 629 17.27 -17.95 5.93
C TRP A 629 15.91 -18.62 6.14
N ARG A 630 14.88 -17.84 6.47
CA ARG A 630 13.50 -18.32 6.62
C ARG A 630 12.51 -17.32 6.03
N ILE A 631 11.53 -17.83 5.28
CA ILE A 631 10.52 -17.04 4.57
C ILE A 631 9.17 -17.72 4.76
N ARG A 632 8.19 -17.01 5.30
CA ARG A 632 6.91 -17.58 5.75
C ARG A 632 5.74 -16.67 5.38
N GLN A 633 4.57 -17.26 5.16
CA GLN A 633 3.28 -16.55 5.13
C GLN A 633 2.56 -16.79 6.46
N LEU A 634 2.25 -15.72 7.18
CA LEU A 634 1.42 -15.75 8.38
C LEU A 634 -0.05 -15.65 7.95
N THR A 635 -0.83 -16.69 8.22
CA THR A 635 -2.26 -16.72 7.90
C THR A 635 -3.09 -16.53 9.18
N PRO A 636 -4.19 -15.76 9.15
CA PRO A 636 -5.03 -15.57 10.33
C PRO A 636 -5.71 -16.85 10.82
N ASP A 637 -5.97 -17.80 9.92
CA ASP A 637 -6.81 -19.00 10.16
C ASP A 637 -6.03 -20.31 10.27
N LYS A 638 -4.86 -20.45 9.63
CA LYS A 638 -4.14 -21.72 9.47
C LYS A 638 -2.71 -21.71 9.99
N GLY A 639 -2.35 -20.68 10.75
CA GLY A 639 -1.00 -20.52 11.29
C GLY A 639 0.00 -20.11 10.23
N THR A 640 1.18 -20.71 10.23
CA THR A 640 2.32 -20.23 9.44
C THR A 640 2.71 -21.22 8.36
N ILE A 641 2.86 -20.75 7.11
CA ILE A 641 3.24 -21.56 5.95
C ILE A 641 4.67 -21.19 5.53
N GLU A 642 5.60 -22.13 5.56
CA GLU A 642 7.00 -21.89 5.17
C GLU A 642 7.24 -22.10 3.67
N PHE A 643 8.04 -21.23 3.04
CA PHE A 643 8.50 -21.39 1.66
C PHE A 643 9.84 -22.12 1.61
N VAL A 644 9.80 -23.40 1.23
CA VAL A 644 10.95 -24.31 1.24
C VAL A 644 11.64 -24.36 -0.12
N LYS A 645 12.95 -24.11 -0.16
CA LYS A 645 13.77 -24.14 -1.38
C LYS A 645 13.73 -25.51 -2.07
N ARG A 646 13.51 -25.54 -3.39
CA ARG A 646 13.51 -26.75 -4.21
C ARG A 646 14.62 -26.71 -5.25
N GLU A 647 15.85 -26.99 -4.82
CA GLU A 647 17.05 -26.96 -5.67
C GLU A 647 16.94 -27.85 -6.92
N ALA A 648 16.31 -29.03 -6.80
CA ALA A 648 16.10 -29.96 -7.90
C ALA A 648 15.14 -29.42 -8.99
N GLU A 649 14.39 -28.37 -8.69
CA GLU A 649 13.50 -27.69 -9.62
C GLU A 649 14.10 -26.40 -10.19
N ALA A 650 15.39 -26.15 -9.95
CA ALA A 650 16.12 -25.02 -10.51
C ALA A 650 16.09 -25.02 -12.04
N ARG A 651 15.95 -23.83 -12.63
CA ARG A 651 15.88 -23.62 -14.09
C ARG A 651 16.90 -22.58 -14.51
N TRP A 652 17.47 -22.74 -15.71
CA TRP A 652 18.33 -21.73 -16.33
C TRP A 652 17.51 -20.88 -17.32
N GLU A 653 17.53 -19.56 -17.13
CA GLU A 653 16.73 -18.54 -17.81
C GLU A 653 17.51 -17.47 -18.59
#